data_AF-A0A954QH90-F1
#
_entry.id   AF-A0A954QH90-F1
#
_cell.length_a   1.000
_cell.length_b   1.000
_cell.length_c   1.000
_cell.angle_alpha   90.00
_cell.angle_beta   90.00
_cell.angle_gamma   90.00
#
_symmetry.space_group_name_H-M   'P 1'
#
loop_
_entity.id
_entity.type
_entity.pdbx_description
1 polymer ?
#
loop_
_entity_poly.entity_id
_entity_poly.type
_entity_poly.pdbx_seq_one_letter_code
_entity_poly.pdbx_strand_id
1 'polypeptide(L)'
;MSRTFWNSLPSTSARRRRLHRNLQLESVEARNLMAVLTVDTVVDVVDAQDGATSLREAVIAANEVPVGEDARIVFDASIDGRTIYLSEGELFVQRSVVIDGLSVERGISIDASHSDADPNVAQGDGSRIFLIDDGSAAFRSDVQLLGLTLRGGDSADSGGAIRTAERLTLIQSTLENNHSMATGGAISADCDVACEALVVLDHVEIANNSAHEAGGVFVAGTLSAREVNVHDNVATVGAGGLQATRGAASIQLRDSFIENNHGGSTGGVLATAIGGTASVSILTSKFTGNVGSNTGGVMAFGAASDVTIDASQFVGNTSTGGGGAIFSNTTGGEAKVVISQSTFADNHGGSGGALFVRGTTSSSDVTISSSTFTANQSLRGGGSIAANTGSGKVRVEHSTIVDSQGSQGGGIWLATEALKMSNSIVAGNTATTGPDLWKGPHAADIQYSLIGNRKDTGLAAAPVDSPSSSGNIVGSAAVPIDPRLGALADNGGPTLTRVPLANSPVVNAGAMSLNDLPRSDQRRFPYVRVSGGRLDMGAIEVQATPAGSSAAAASSVSLKISEVNYNPGAPSPAEVDAGFAADDFEFIELTNISSEAIDLSQVAFVKVPVPVGGVIEDQGVDFEFADGVITELAPGATVLVVENMDAMQLRYGAGLPMAGEWSGQLSNDGELITVASLAPEYEVIAQFRYEKTWFPPTDGGGKTLEVRILAATNLSVSSSWSESSDEGGSPGSVSSEALVYGDSNNDGRFTSADLVLSFGRGKYVVDPEQPDSPSATWIEGDWDMDGYFTSHDLVLAFQRSVYEDT
;
A
#
# COMPACT_ATOMS: atom_id res chain seq x y z
N MET A 1 67.94 -17.05 -24.23
CA MET A 1 68.56 -17.85 -23.14
C MET A 1 69.05 -16.88 -22.07
N SER A 2 69.15 -17.29 -20.80
CA SER A 2 69.40 -16.41 -19.62
C SER A 2 68.27 -15.41 -19.33
N ARG A 3 67.80 -15.11 -18.10
CA ARG A 3 68.24 -15.35 -16.69
C ARG A 3 69.63 -14.77 -16.33
N THR A 4 69.82 -13.83 -15.39
CA THR A 4 68.86 -13.14 -14.49
C THR A 4 69.32 -11.65 -14.31
N PHE A 5 69.26 -10.87 -13.21
CA PHE A 5 69.08 -11.06 -11.76
C PHE A 5 68.38 -9.82 -11.12
N TRP A 6 68.19 -9.83 -9.80
CA TRP A 6 67.52 -8.80 -8.97
C TRP A 6 68.18 -7.41 -8.96
N ASN A 7 67.40 -6.39 -8.58
CA ASN A 7 67.92 -5.14 -8.00
C ASN A 7 66.86 -4.46 -7.10
N SER A 8 67.25 -3.68 -6.07
CA SER A 8 66.33 -3.15 -5.04
C SER A 8 66.70 -1.76 -4.53
N LEU A 9 65.73 -0.82 -4.57
CA LEU A 9 65.58 0.47 -3.83
C LEU A 9 66.80 1.42 -3.69
N PRO A 10 66.56 2.75 -3.80
CA PRO A 10 66.51 3.54 -2.55
C PRO A 10 65.48 4.70 -2.54
N SER A 11 65.23 5.25 -1.35
CA SER A 11 64.29 6.35 -1.05
C SER A 11 64.86 7.77 -1.25
N THR A 12 64.01 8.75 -1.57
CA THR A 12 64.28 10.19 -1.31
C THR A 12 63.02 10.94 -0.86
N SER A 13 63.19 12.08 -0.16
CA SER A 13 62.15 12.78 0.60
C SER A 13 61.48 13.94 -0.15
N ALA A 14 60.15 14.05 -0.06
CA ALA A 14 59.37 15.16 -0.64
C ALA A 14 59.29 16.43 0.27
N ARG A 15 59.09 17.60 -0.34
CA ARG A 15 59.01 18.91 0.34
C ARG A 15 57.63 19.16 0.98
N ARG A 16 57.60 19.62 2.24
CA ARG A 16 56.40 20.20 2.86
C ARG A 16 55.99 21.51 2.14
N ARG A 17 54.79 21.57 1.57
CA ARG A 17 54.10 22.84 1.24
C ARG A 17 53.33 23.33 2.49
N ARG A 18 53.37 24.63 2.77
CA ARG A 18 52.46 25.26 3.76
C ARG A 18 51.11 25.52 3.09
N LEU A 19 50.11 24.71 3.39
CA LEU A 19 48.72 25.05 3.10
C LEU A 19 48.32 26.27 3.94
N HIS A 20 47.98 27.37 3.29
CA HIS A 20 47.19 28.42 3.92
C HIS A 20 45.74 27.98 3.81
N ARG A 21 45.14 27.50 4.91
CA ARG A 21 43.68 27.46 4.99
C ARG A 21 43.23 28.90 5.27
N ASN A 22 42.51 29.49 4.32
CA ASN A 22 41.74 30.70 4.60
C ASN A 22 40.68 30.34 5.64
N LEU A 23 40.41 31.23 6.59
CA LEU A 23 39.19 31.17 7.36
C LEU A 23 38.06 31.64 6.43
N GLN A 24 37.33 30.68 5.86
CA GLN A 24 35.99 30.95 5.39
C GLN A 24 35.12 31.08 6.65
N LEU A 25 34.48 32.23 6.85
CA LEU A 25 33.21 32.23 7.56
C LEU A 25 32.21 31.61 6.59
N GLU A 26 31.85 30.37 6.82
CA GLU A 26 30.54 29.88 6.41
C GLU A 26 29.51 30.67 7.23
N SER A 27 28.43 31.12 6.58
CA SER A 27 27.30 31.61 7.34
C SER A 27 26.73 30.40 8.08
N VAL A 28 26.58 30.51 9.40
CA VAL A 28 25.62 29.65 10.09
C VAL A 28 24.28 29.90 9.42
N GLU A 29 23.55 28.83 9.10
CA GLU A 29 22.22 28.92 8.53
C GLU A 29 21.31 29.73 9.47
N ALA A 30 20.39 30.51 8.90
CA ALA A 30 19.50 31.34 9.69
C ALA A 30 18.55 30.44 10.49
N ARG A 31 18.81 30.29 11.79
CA ARG A 31 17.86 29.72 12.75
C ARG A 31 16.71 30.70 13.00
N ASN A 32 15.93 30.94 11.95
CA ASN A 32 14.66 31.63 12.06
C ASN A 32 13.71 30.73 12.86
N LEU A 33 13.06 31.31 13.86
CA LEU A 33 12.06 30.62 14.67
C LEU A 33 10.74 30.64 13.88
N MET A 34 10.11 29.47 13.73
CA MET A 34 8.78 29.36 13.13
C MET A 34 7.81 30.31 13.85
N ALA A 35 7.05 31.10 13.07
CA ALA A 35 6.11 32.06 13.61
C ALA A 35 4.84 31.32 14.09
N VAL A 36 4.78 31.01 15.38
CA VAL A 36 3.60 30.38 16.00
C VAL A 36 2.58 31.44 16.40
N LEU A 37 1.38 31.33 15.85
CA LEU A 37 0.25 32.24 16.05
C LEU A 37 -0.88 31.45 16.70
N THR A 38 -1.41 31.91 17.83
CA THR A 38 -2.44 31.18 18.60
C THR A 38 -3.79 31.87 18.46
N VAL A 39 -4.80 31.14 18.01
CA VAL A 39 -6.20 31.58 17.95
C VAL A 39 -6.89 31.17 19.25
N ASP A 40 -7.49 32.13 19.96
CA ASP A 40 -8.14 31.91 21.27
C ASP A 40 -9.63 32.32 21.30
N THR A 41 -10.16 32.80 20.18
CA THR A 41 -11.56 33.19 20.03
C THR A 41 -12.22 32.57 18.81
N VAL A 42 -13.53 32.33 18.92
CA VAL A 42 -14.41 31.87 17.82
C VAL A 42 -15.08 33.02 17.07
N VAL A 43 -14.79 34.26 17.44
CA VAL A 43 -15.35 35.47 16.82
C VAL A 43 -14.53 35.82 15.58
N ASP A 44 -15.18 35.88 14.42
CA ASP A 44 -14.57 36.34 13.17
C ASP A 44 -14.59 37.87 13.09
N VAL A 45 -13.49 38.51 13.51
CA VAL A 45 -13.29 39.96 13.57
C VAL A 45 -11.80 40.31 13.46
N VAL A 46 -11.50 41.57 13.11
CA VAL A 46 -10.15 42.16 13.18
C VAL A 46 -10.16 43.39 14.10
N ASP A 47 -9.80 43.22 15.37
CA ASP A 47 -9.61 44.32 16.34
C ASP A 47 -8.54 43.96 17.39
N ALA A 48 -7.28 44.26 17.08
CA ALA A 48 -6.10 44.07 17.92
C ALA A 48 -6.08 44.89 19.25
N GLN A 49 -7.24 45.30 19.76
CA GLN A 49 -7.47 45.92 21.06
C GLN A 49 -8.46 45.14 21.94
N ASP A 50 -9.16 44.12 21.43
CA ASP A 50 -10.14 43.36 22.22
C ASP A 50 -9.46 42.43 23.26
N GLY A 51 -8.23 42.01 22.98
CA GLY A 51 -7.39 41.19 23.85
C GLY A 51 -7.42 39.69 23.55
N ALA A 52 -8.03 39.29 22.43
CA ALA A 52 -8.04 37.95 21.86
C ALA A 52 -7.15 37.90 20.60
N THR A 53 -7.23 36.80 19.84
CA THR A 53 -6.72 36.69 18.46
C THR A 53 -7.62 35.77 17.65
N SER A 54 -8.29 36.32 16.65
CA SER A 54 -9.17 35.56 15.75
C SER A 54 -8.37 34.76 14.71
N LEU A 55 -9.02 33.79 14.06
CA LEU A 55 -8.43 33.09 12.92
C LEU A 55 -8.12 34.06 11.76
N ARG A 56 -8.93 35.11 11.56
CA ARG A 56 -8.69 36.13 10.54
C ARG A 56 -7.44 36.96 10.84
N GLU A 57 -7.24 37.32 12.10
CA GLU A 57 -6.03 38.03 12.56
C GLU A 57 -4.79 37.14 12.47
N ALA A 58 -4.89 35.85 12.83
CA ALA A 58 -3.79 34.90 12.67
C ALA A 58 -3.41 34.68 11.19
N VAL A 59 -4.39 34.60 10.27
CA VAL A 59 -4.13 34.52 8.83
C VAL A 59 -3.49 35.80 8.29
N ILE A 60 -3.97 36.99 8.71
CA ILE A 60 -3.34 38.27 8.35
C ILE A 60 -1.89 38.35 8.85
N ALA A 61 -1.63 37.92 10.10
CA ALA A 61 -0.29 37.90 10.67
C ALA A 61 0.64 36.88 9.97
N ALA A 62 0.11 35.73 9.52
CA ALA A 62 0.87 34.76 8.74
C ALA A 62 1.28 35.31 7.35
N ASN A 63 0.43 36.12 6.71
CA ASN A 63 0.74 36.72 5.41
C ASN A 63 1.89 37.75 5.46
N GLU A 64 2.13 38.37 6.62
CA GLU A 64 3.24 39.29 6.87
C GLU A 64 4.58 38.57 7.17
N VAL A 65 4.58 37.24 7.35
CA VAL A 65 5.81 36.47 7.59
C VAL A 65 6.72 36.49 6.34
N PRO A 66 8.04 36.74 6.49
CA PRO A 66 8.96 36.86 5.35
C PRO A 66 9.00 35.63 4.43
N VAL A 67 9.22 35.86 3.14
CA VAL A 67 9.40 34.75 2.17
C VAL A 67 10.66 33.96 2.52
N GLY A 68 10.49 32.67 2.83
CA GLY A 68 11.55 31.79 3.36
C GLY A 68 11.51 31.59 4.88
N GLU A 69 10.46 32.08 5.56
CA GLU A 69 10.11 31.77 6.94
C GLU A 69 8.71 31.15 7.00
N ASP A 70 8.52 30.14 7.86
CA ASP A 70 7.25 29.41 7.97
C ASP A 70 6.38 29.92 9.13
N ALA A 71 5.08 30.00 8.89
CA ALA A 71 4.05 30.28 9.89
C ALA A 71 3.30 29.01 10.32
N ARG A 72 2.96 28.89 11.61
CA ARG A 72 2.01 27.89 12.11
C ARG A 72 0.91 28.56 12.93
N ILE A 73 -0.33 28.43 12.48
CA ILE A 73 -1.51 28.84 13.23
C ILE A 73 -1.97 27.62 14.05
N VAL A 74 -2.04 27.78 15.37
CA VAL A 74 -2.54 26.80 16.35
C VAL A 74 -3.76 27.38 17.07
N PHE A 75 -4.53 26.53 17.75
CA PHE A 75 -5.73 26.94 18.49
C PHE A 75 -5.54 26.70 19.99
N ASP A 76 -6.07 27.59 20.83
CA ASP A 76 -6.04 27.44 22.28
C ASP A 76 -7.10 26.45 22.79
N ALA A 77 -6.81 25.74 23.88
CA ALA A 77 -7.71 24.76 24.48
C ALA A 77 -9.06 25.34 24.94
N SER A 78 -9.20 26.67 25.11
CA SER A 78 -10.47 27.34 25.41
C SER A 78 -11.48 27.32 24.25
N ILE A 79 -11.03 27.05 23.02
CA ILE A 79 -11.88 26.91 21.82
C ILE A 79 -11.89 25.49 21.25
N ASP A 80 -11.38 24.51 21.98
CA ASP A 80 -11.38 23.09 21.60
C ASP A 80 -12.80 22.53 21.32
N GLY A 81 -12.97 21.88 20.18
CA GLY A 81 -14.25 21.30 19.73
C GLY A 81 -15.33 22.34 19.42
N ARG A 82 -14.95 23.56 19.04
CA ARG A 82 -15.87 24.66 18.72
C ARG A 82 -15.92 24.95 17.21
N THR A 83 -16.91 25.74 16.82
CA THR A 83 -17.06 26.25 15.45
C THR A 83 -16.75 27.74 15.42
N ILE A 84 -15.85 28.13 14.52
CA ILE A 84 -15.59 29.50 14.10
C ILE A 84 -16.53 29.80 12.94
N TYR A 85 -17.44 30.75 13.12
CA TYR A 85 -18.39 31.15 12.08
C TYR A 85 -17.87 32.39 11.35
N LEU A 86 -17.72 32.32 10.03
CA LEU A 86 -17.24 33.46 9.24
C LEU A 86 -18.38 34.45 8.99
N SER A 87 -18.16 35.71 9.38
CA SER A 87 -19.08 36.84 9.21
C SER A 87 -18.51 37.95 8.33
N GLU A 88 -17.19 37.98 8.10
CA GLU A 88 -16.53 38.92 7.19
C GLU A 88 -16.16 38.29 5.82
N GLY A 89 -16.64 37.07 5.53
CA GLY A 89 -16.42 36.35 4.27
C GLY A 89 -15.15 35.49 4.27
N GLU A 90 -14.58 35.22 3.10
CA GLU A 90 -13.43 34.31 2.95
C GLU A 90 -12.14 34.77 3.66
N LEU A 91 -11.28 33.80 3.99
CA LEU A 91 -9.95 34.01 4.56
C LEU A 91 -8.88 33.96 3.46
N PHE A 92 -8.11 35.04 3.31
CA PHE A 92 -7.08 35.19 2.28
C PHE A 92 -5.72 34.71 2.78
N VAL A 93 -5.20 33.62 2.23
CA VAL A 93 -3.87 33.05 2.54
C VAL A 93 -2.91 33.34 1.38
N GLN A 94 -1.79 33.99 1.69
CA GLN A 94 -0.84 34.56 0.70
C GLN A 94 0.63 34.20 0.98
N ARG A 95 0.86 33.23 1.88
CA ARG A 95 2.17 32.67 2.25
C ARG A 95 2.04 31.19 2.60
N SER A 96 3.17 30.48 2.61
CA SER A 96 3.27 29.14 3.21
C SER A 96 2.88 29.22 4.69
N VAL A 97 1.91 28.39 5.09
CA VAL A 97 1.37 28.35 6.45
C VAL A 97 0.83 26.96 6.76
N VAL A 98 1.03 26.51 7.99
CA VAL A 98 0.35 25.34 8.55
C VAL A 98 -0.77 25.82 9.46
N ILE A 99 -2.03 25.49 9.15
CA ILE A 99 -3.19 25.74 10.02
C ILE A 99 -3.55 24.44 10.72
N ASP A 100 -3.37 24.41 12.03
CA ASP A 100 -3.18 23.19 12.82
C ASP A 100 -4.32 22.96 13.82
N GLY A 101 -5.46 22.46 13.33
CA GLY A 101 -6.57 21.99 14.16
C GLY A 101 -6.23 20.77 15.04
N LEU A 102 -5.13 20.07 14.77
CA LEU A 102 -4.61 18.97 15.61
C LEU A 102 -3.89 19.48 16.88
N SER A 103 -3.73 20.79 17.04
CA SER A 103 -3.25 21.41 18.29
C SER A 103 -4.24 21.31 19.45
N VAL A 104 -5.49 20.90 19.20
CA VAL A 104 -6.54 20.68 20.21
C VAL A 104 -7.21 19.30 20.03
N GLU A 105 -7.65 18.67 21.11
CA GLU A 105 -8.06 17.25 21.16
C GLU A 105 -9.32 16.93 20.35
N ARG A 106 -10.26 17.87 20.29
CA ARG A 106 -11.61 17.69 19.70
C ARG A 106 -11.74 18.37 18.33
N GLY A 107 -10.66 18.93 17.80
CA GLY A 107 -10.59 19.63 16.52
C GLY A 107 -11.33 20.97 16.48
N ILE A 108 -11.30 21.62 15.32
CA ILE A 108 -11.95 22.91 15.06
C ILE A 108 -12.81 22.82 13.79
N SER A 109 -14.04 23.35 13.85
CA SER A 109 -14.82 23.61 12.63
C SER A 109 -14.70 25.07 12.21
N ILE A 110 -14.62 25.32 10.90
CA ILE A 110 -14.71 26.64 10.28
C ILE A 110 -15.90 26.59 9.31
N ASP A 111 -16.81 27.55 9.45
CA ASP A 111 -18.16 27.46 8.92
C ASP A 111 -18.59 28.80 8.30
N ALA A 112 -18.74 28.82 6.97
CA ALA A 112 -19.04 30.06 6.22
C ALA A 112 -20.53 30.43 6.19
N SER A 113 -21.42 29.59 6.74
CA SER A 113 -22.87 29.72 6.61
C SER A 113 -23.46 30.99 7.22
N HIS A 114 -22.72 31.74 8.04
CA HIS A 114 -23.16 33.00 8.63
C HIS A 114 -23.05 34.20 7.67
N SER A 115 -22.37 34.03 6.53
CA SER A 115 -22.28 35.02 5.45
C SER A 115 -23.38 34.87 4.38
N ASP A 116 -24.18 33.82 4.47
CA ASP A 116 -25.20 33.37 3.52
C ASP A 116 -26.63 33.70 4.05
N ALA A 117 -27.55 34.05 3.14
CA ALA A 117 -28.91 34.47 3.46
C ALA A 117 -29.91 33.31 3.63
N ASP A 118 -29.69 32.18 2.96
CA ASP A 118 -30.47 30.95 3.10
C ASP A 118 -29.59 29.68 2.97
N PRO A 119 -28.77 29.35 4.01
CA PRO A 119 -27.65 28.38 3.94
C PRO A 119 -28.02 26.89 3.84
N ASN A 120 -29.19 26.61 3.27
CA ASN A 120 -29.69 25.29 2.91
C ASN A 120 -29.99 25.21 1.40
N VAL A 121 -29.62 26.25 0.63
CA VAL A 121 -29.89 26.39 -0.81
C VAL A 121 -28.57 26.66 -1.52
N ALA A 122 -28.01 25.62 -2.14
CA ALA A 122 -26.82 25.71 -2.97
C ALA A 122 -27.10 26.55 -4.23
N GLN A 123 -26.71 27.83 -4.22
CA GLN A 123 -27.02 28.80 -5.29
C GLN A 123 -25.92 29.84 -5.56
N GLY A 124 -24.87 29.90 -4.75
CA GLY A 124 -23.70 30.76 -4.91
C GLY A 124 -23.91 32.22 -4.51
N ASP A 125 -24.67 32.50 -3.45
CA ASP A 125 -24.79 33.84 -2.85
C ASP A 125 -24.30 33.95 -1.39
N GLY A 126 -23.73 32.87 -0.83
CA GLY A 126 -22.87 32.90 0.35
C GLY A 126 -21.42 33.33 0.09
N SER A 127 -20.48 32.74 0.84
CA SER A 127 -19.03 33.00 0.71
C SER A 127 -18.20 31.71 0.75
N ARG A 128 -16.91 31.82 0.42
CA ARG A 128 -15.92 30.74 0.57
C ARG A 128 -15.30 30.75 1.96
N ILE A 129 -14.61 29.66 2.33
CA ILE A 129 -13.85 29.60 3.58
C ILE A 129 -12.42 30.13 3.36
N PHE A 130 -11.71 29.64 2.34
CA PHE A 130 -10.34 30.04 2.03
C PHE A 130 -10.12 30.38 0.55
N LEU A 131 -9.44 31.50 0.30
CA LEU A 131 -8.73 31.78 -0.95
C LEU A 131 -7.23 31.74 -0.70
N ILE A 132 -6.54 30.83 -1.37
CA ILE A 132 -5.10 30.59 -1.21
C ILE A 132 -4.39 30.99 -2.51
N ASP A 133 -3.85 32.21 -2.56
CA ASP A 133 -3.27 32.84 -3.76
C ASP A 133 -2.33 34.01 -3.36
N ASP A 134 -1.03 33.91 -3.64
CA ASP A 134 -0.08 35.02 -3.41
C ASP A 134 -0.07 36.06 -4.57
N GLY A 135 -0.81 35.79 -5.65
CA GLY A 135 -0.88 36.60 -6.87
C GLY A 135 0.30 36.40 -7.84
N SER A 136 1.21 35.45 -7.55
CA SER A 136 2.40 35.15 -8.33
C SER A 136 2.24 33.86 -9.14
N ALA A 137 2.75 33.85 -10.37
CA ALA A 137 2.96 32.61 -11.12
C ALA A 137 4.40 32.08 -10.99
N ALA A 138 5.28 32.76 -10.24
CA ALA A 138 6.72 32.50 -10.24
C ALA A 138 7.23 31.69 -9.04
N PHE A 139 6.48 31.70 -7.93
CA PHE A 139 6.72 30.89 -6.73
C PHE A 139 5.42 30.21 -6.35
N ARG A 140 5.47 29.19 -5.50
CA ARG A 140 4.29 28.57 -4.93
C ARG A 140 4.44 28.54 -3.41
N SER A 141 3.41 28.98 -2.70
CA SER A 141 3.28 28.75 -1.27
C SER A 141 2.92 27.28 -1.04
N ASP A 142 3.42 26.71 0.05
CA ASP A 142 3.04 25.38 0.54
C ASP A 142 2.11 25.58 1.74
N VAL A 143 0.82 25.32 1.55
CA VAL A 143 -0.20 25.50 2.59
C VAL A 143 -0.70 24.14 3.08
N GLN A 144 -0.68 23.95 4.40
CA GLN A 144 -1.10 22.71 5.05
C GLN A 144 -2.28 22.98 5.97
N LEU A 145 -3.34 22.19 5.85
CA LEU A 145 -4.53 22.25 6.70
C LEU A 145 -4.66 20.91 7.43
N LEU A 146 -4.59 20.93 8.76
CA LEU A 146 -4.53 19.75 9.62
C LEU A 146 -5.73 19.74 10.57
N GLY A 147 -6.48 18.64 10.71
CA GLY A 147 -7.49 18.51 11.77
C GLY A 147 -8.69 19.46 11.69
N LEU A 148 -9.03 20.00 10.51
CA LEU A 148 -10.10 21.00 10.35
C LEU A 148 -11.37 20.39 9.76
N THR A 149 -12.55 20.82 10.25
CA THR A 149 -13.83 20.62 9.55
C THR A 149 -14.22 21.91 8.82
N LEU A 150 -14.37 21.86 7.50
CA LEU A 150 -14.64 23.01 6.64
C LEU A 150 -16.02 22.84 5.97
N ARG A 151 -16.97 23.72 6.28
CA ARG A 151 -18.36 23.58 5.80
C ARG A 151 -19.10 24.89 5.51
N GLY A 152 -20.23 24.76 4.83
CA GLY A 152 -21.18 25.85 4.63
C GLY A 152 -20.66 26.98 3.73
N GLY A 153 -19.62 26.71 2.93
CA GLY A 153 -19.22 27.61 1.86
C GLY A 153 -20.15 27.47 0.65
N ASP A 154 -20.64 28.58 0.12
CA ASP A 154 -21.55 28.63 -1.03
C ASP A 154 -21.07 29.74 -1.98
N SER A 155 -20.39 29.36 -3.07
CA SER A 155 -19.62 30.30 -3.89
C SER A 155 -20.21 30.53 -5.28
N ALA A 156 -20.30 31.82 -5.68
CA ALA A 156 -20.55 32.23 -7.06
C ALA A 156 -19.43 31.82 -8.03
N ASP A 157 -18.20 31.60 -7.53
CA ASP A 157 -17.05 31.17 -8.32
C ASP A 157 -16.59 29.76 -7.90
N SER A 158 -15.41 29.35 -8.38
CA SER A 158 -14.75 28.08 -8.04
C SER A 158 -14.34 27.95 -6.57
N GLY A 159 -14.45 26.73 -6.02
CA GLY A 159 -13.90 26.34 -4.71
C GLY A 159 -14.79 26.72 -3.54
N GLY A 160 -15.82 25.94 -3.22
CA GLY A 160 -16.81 26.28 -2.18
C GLY A 160 -16.21 26.42 -0.79
N ALA A 161 -15.46 25.41 -0.31
CA ALA A 161 -14.63 25.59 0.88
C ALA A 161 -13.31 26.29 0.54
N ILE A 162 -12.55 25.75 -0.43
CA ILE A 162 -11.19 26.20 -0.75
C ILE A 162 -11.05 26.48 -2.25
N ARG A 163 -10.62 27.69 -2.59
CA ARG A 163 -10.00 28.00 -3.88
C ARG A 163 -8.49 28.16 -3.69
N THR A 164 -7.67 27.54 -4.55
CA THR A 164 -6.21 27.69 -4.49
C THR A 164 -5.56 27.85 -5.87
N ALA A 165 -4.54 28.70 -5.95
CA ALA A 165 -3.55 28.74 -7.02
C ALA A 165 -2.20 28.11 -6.60
N GLU A 166 -2.07 27.80 -5.31
CA GLU A 166 -0.87 27.35 -4.58
C GLU A 166 -0.82 25.82 -4.40
N ARG A 167 0.20 25.31 -3.69
CA ARG A 167 0.29 23.90 -3.32
C ARG A 167 -0.48 23.68 -2.02
N LEU A 168 -1.35 22.67 -2.01
CA LEU A 168 -2.28 22.43 -0.91
C LEU A 168 -2.17 21.00 -0.41
N THR A 169 -1.93 20.85 0.90
CA THR A 169 -1.94 19.56 1.60
C THR A 169 -3.01 19.58 2.69
N LEU A 170 -3.89 18.58 2.69
CA LEU A 170 -4.86 18.36 3.78
C LEU A 170 -4.55 17.05 4.49
N ILE A 171 -4.55 17.09 5.82
CA ILE A 171 -4.34 15.93 6.69
C ILE A 171 -5.46 15.85 7.72
N GLN A 172 -6.06 14.67 7.92
CA GLN A 172 -7.06 14.40 8.98
C GLN A 172 -8.19 15.44 9.04
N SER A 173 -8.67 15.89 7.88
CA SER A 173 -9.60 17.02 7.74
C SER A 173 -10.89 16.61 7.03
N THR A 174 -11.97 17.33 7.28
CA THR A 174 -13.31 17.07 6.72
C THR A 174 -13.77 18.28 5.91
N LEU A 175 -14.32 18.05 4.71
CA LEU A 175 -14.91 19.08 3.86
C LEU A 175 -16.34 18.64 3.53
N GLU A 176 -17.30 19.24 4.22
CA GLU A 176 -18.70 18.80 4.17
C GLU A 176 -19.66 19.92 3.75
N ASN A 177 -20.67 19.59 2.94
CA ASN A 177 -21.78 20.50 2.62
C ASN A 177 -21.34 21.87 2.05
N ASN A 178 -20.39 21.88 1.11
CA ASN A 178 -19.94 23.09 0.40
C ASN A 178 -20.42 23.12 -1.07
N HIS A 179 -20.66 24.31 -1.60
CA HIS A 179 -21.14 24.55 -2.96
C HIS A 179 -20.25 25.53 -3.77
N SER A 180 -20.13 25.25 -5.07
CA SER A 180 -19.45 26.10 -6.05
C SER A 180 -20.24 26.16 -7.36
N MET A 181 -20.67 27.34 -7.77
CA MET A 181 -21.37 27.55 -9.05
C MET A 181 -20.47 27.32 -10.28
N ALA A 182 -19.17 27.06 -10.09
CA ALA A 182 -18.21 26.74 -11.15
C ALA A 182 -17.53 25.38 -10.91
N THR A 183 -16.27 25.37 -10.45
CA THR A 183 -15.47 24.14 -10.26
C THR A 183 -15.24 23.86 -8.78
N GLY A 184 -15.24 22.58 -8.37
CA GLY A 184 -14.81 22.15 -7.03
C GLY A 184 -15.73 22.61 -5.91
N GLY A 185 -16.72 21.78 -5.53
CA GLY A 185 -17.64 22.11 -4.43
C GLY A 185 -16.91 22.18 -3.08
N ALA A 186 -16.02 21.24 -2.79
CA ALA A 186 -15.08 21.36 -1.67
C ALA A 186 -13.85 22.18 -2.08
N ILE A 187 -13.05 21.69 -3.04
CA ILE A 187 -11.73 22.26 -3.38
C ILE A 187 -11.64 22.53 -4.88
N SER A 188 -11.20 23.73 -5.26
CA SER A 188 -10.77 24.03 -6.62
C SER A 188 -9.34 24.57 -6.66
N ALA A 189 -8.40 23.71 -7.05
CA ALA A 189 -7.04 24.08 -7.39
C ALA A 189 -6.93 24.40 -8.88
N ASP A 190 -6.90 25.68 -9.25
CA ASP A 190 -6.72 26.12 -10.65
C ASP A 190 -5.73 27.28 -10.74
N CYS A 191 -4.63 27.05 -11.47
CA CYS A 191 -3.54 28.00 -11.71
C CYS A 191 -3.40 28.34 -13.21
N ASP A 192 -2.66 29.42 -13.49
CA ASP A 192 -2.49 29.96 -14.85
C ASP A 192 -1.80 28.94 -15.81
N VAL A 193 -2.01 29.12 -17.11
CA VAL A 193 -1.93 28.12 -18.20
C VAL A 193 -0.57 27.44 -18.47
N ALA A 194 0.43 27.64 -17.61
CA ALA A 194 1.74 26.98 -17.64
C ALA A 194 2.08 26.22 -16.33
N CYS A 195 1.17 26.18 -15.36
CA CYS A 195 1.32 25.52 -14.07
C CYS A 195 0.55 24.19 -14.04
N GLU A 196 1.11 23.19 -13.36
CA GLU A 196 0.40 21.96 -12.95
C GLU A 196 0.14 22.06 -11.45
N ALA A 197 -1.12 22.24 -11.07
CA ALA A 197 -1.53 22.33 -9.67
C ALA A 197 -1.29 20.99 -8.94
N LEU A 198 -0.97 21.05 -7.65
CA LEU A 198 -0.85 19.87 -6.80
C LEU A 198 -1.76 20.00 -5.57
N VAL A 199 -2.60 18.99 -5.38
CA VAL A 199 -3.33 18.76 -4.13
C VAL A 199 -2.90 17.41 -3.57
N VAL A 200 -2.58 17.38 -2.27
CA VAL A 200 -2.28 16.17 -1.51
C VAL A 200 -3.33 16.00 -0.42
N LEU A 201 -3.97 14.82 -0.35
CA LEU A 201 -4.98 14.48 0.66
C LEU A 201 -4.55 13.24 1.44
N ASP A 202 -4.64 13.29 2.76
CA ASP A 202 -4.24 12.21 3.67
C ASP A 202 -5.25 12.09 4.82
N HIS A 203 -5.95 10.96 4.94
CA HIS A 203 -7.03 10.78 5.92
C HIS A 203 -8.12 11.88 5.82
N VAL A 204 -8.55 12.24 4.60
CA VAL A 204 -9.49 13.35 4.35
C VAL A 204 -10.89 12.83 4.02
N GLU A 205 -11.90 13.45 4.62
CA GLU A 205 -13.33 13.23 4.32
C GLU A 205 -13.86 14.34 3.41
N ILE A 206 -14.55 13.99 2.33
CA ILE A 206 -15.15 14.91 1.35
C ILE A 206 -16.59 14.47 1.10
N ALA A 207 -17.54 15.09 1.80
CA ALA A 207 -18.91 14.62 1.92
C ALA A 207 -19.97 15.65 1.49
N ASN A 208 -20.96 15.24 0.69
CA ASN A 208 -22.14 16.07 0.34
C ASN A 208 -21.83 17.43 -0.34
N ASN A 209 -20.66 17.60 -0.96
CA ASN A 209 -20.29 18.83 -1.66
C ASN A 209 -20.85 18.86 -3.08
N SER A 210 -21.07 20.04 -3.66
CA SER A 210 -21.68 20.16 -4.98
C SER A 210 -21.11 21.27 -5.86
N ALA A 211 -21.08 21.04 -7.18
CA ALA A 211 -20.64 22.06 -8.14
C ALA A 211 -21.21 21.90 -9.55
N HIS A 212 -20.88 22.82 -10.46
CA HIS A 212 -21.13 22.60 -11.89
C HIS A 212 -20.15 21.54 -12.47
N GLU A 213 -18.87 21.63 -12.14
CA GLU A 213 -17.85 20.60 -12.39
C GLU A 213 -17.12 20.21 -11.09
N ALA A 214 -16.89 18.91 -10.88
CA ALA A 214 -16.23 18.35 -9.69
C ALA A 214 -16.94 18.70 -8.36
N GLY A 215 -17.91 17.87 -7.96
CA GLY A 215 -18.67 18.09 -6.72
C GLY A 215 -17.76 18.11 -5.48
N GLY A 216 -16.81 17.20 -5.38
CA GLY A 216 -15.74 17.23 -4.39
C GLY A 216 -14.59 18.15 -4.80
N VAL A 217 -13.62 17.62 -5.56
CA VAL A 217 -12.31 18.26 -5.79
C VAL A 217 -11.99 18.41 -7.27
N PHE A 218 -11.64 19.63 -7.68
CA PHE A 218 -11.09 19.98 -8.99
C PHE A 218 -9.59 20.32 -8.88
N VAL A 219 -8.75 19.75 -9.75
CA VAL A 219 -7.31 20.09 -9.84
C VAL A 219 -6.87 20.30 -11.29
N ALA A 220 -6.28 21.45 -11.59
CA ALA A 220 -5.61 21.73 -12.87
C ALA A 220 -4.19 21.12 -12.91
N GLY A 221 -4.06 19.80 -12.70
CA GLY A 221 -2.77 19.11 -12.61
C GLY A 221 -2.86 17.72 -11.98
N THR A 222 -2.20 17.53 -10.83
CA THR A 222 -2.08 16.25 -10.12
C THR A 222 -2.84 16.26 -8.79
N LEU A 223 -3.67 15.25 -8.57
CA LEU A 223 -4.22 14.89 -7.26
C LEU A 223 -3.53 13.63 -6.74
N SER A 224 -2.96 13.69 -5.54
CA SER A 224 -2.49 12.51 -4.81
C SER A 224 -3.31 12.37 -3.53
N ALA A 225 -3.93 11.22 -3.31
CA ALA A 225 -4.82 11.01 -2.18
C ALA A 225 -4.68 9.59 -1.61
N ARG A 226 -4.47 9.50 -0.29
CA ARG A 226 -4.49 8.22 0.45
C ARG A 226 -5.48 8.26 1.60
N GLU A 227 -6.09 7.11 1.87
CA GLU A 227 -6.98 6.90 3.02
C GLU A 227 -8.12 7.94 3.07
N VAL A 228 -8.56 8.41 1.89
CA VAL A 228 -9.65 9.39 1.78
C VAL A 228 -11.00 8.69 1.67
N ASN A 229 -12.02 9.33 2.23
CA ASN A 229 -13.42 9.04 1.93
C ASN A 229 -14.00 10.21 1.12
N VAL A 230 -14.73 9.88 0.06
CA VAL A 230 -15.31 10.85 -0.87
C VAL A 230 -16.69 10.36 -1.23
N HIS A 231 -17.73 10.92 -0.60
CA HIS A 231 -19.09 10.39 -0.74
C HIS A 231 -20.20 11.42 -0.90
N ASP A 232 -21.26 10.98 -1.60
CA ASP A 232 -22.49 11.74 -1.85
C ASP A 232 -22.27 13.13 -2.52
N ASN A 233 -21.11 13.36 -3.16
CA ASN A 233 -20.81 14.62 -3.85
C ASN A 233 -21.45 14.67 -5.24
N VAL A 234 -21.89 15.86 -5.67
CA VAL A 234 -22.74 16.05 -6.86
C VAL A 234 -22.17 17.07 -7.85
N ALA A 235 -22.11 16.73 -9.14
CA ALA A 235 -21.82 17.69 -10.20
C ALA A 235 -22.81 17.65 -11.38
N THR A 236 -23.19 18.81 -11.90
CA THR A 236 -24.12 18.87 -13.04
C THR A 236 -23.49 18.47 -14.38
N VAL A 237 -22.16 18.61 -14.53
CA VAL A 237 -21.44 18.30 -15.78
C VAL A 237 -20.19 17.43 -15.56
N GLY A 238 -19.38 17.72 -14.54
CA GLY A 238 -18.07 17.09 -14.32
C GLY A 238 -18.12 15.70 -13.66
N ALA A 239 -17.09 15.41 -12.85
CA ALA A 239 -17.11 14.32 -11.87
C ALA A 239 -17.99 14.68 -10.66
N GLY A 240 -18.68 13.71 -10.05
CA GLY A 240 -19.28 13.89 -8.73
C GLY A 240 -18.21 14.04 -7.65
N GLY A 241 -17.29 13.07 -7.56
CA GLY A 241 -16.19 13.07 -6.60
C GLY A 241 -15.00 13.97 -7.00
N LEU A 242 -14.07 13.41 -7.78
CA LEU A 242 -12.73 13.98 -8.02
C LEU A 242 -12.45 14.19 -9.51
N GLN A 243 -11.86 15.34 -9.87
CA GLN A 243 -11.56 15.70 -11.26
C GLN A 243 -10.15 16.32 -11.40
N ALA A 244 -9.35 15.77 -12.31
CA ALA A 244 -8.05 16.34 -12.71
C ALA A 244 -8.07 16.75 -14.18
N THR A 245 -7.49 17.89 -14.53
CA THR A 245 -7.52 18.43 -15.90
C THR A 245 -6.30 19.27 -16.26
N ARG A 246 -6.10 19.52 -17.57
CA ARG A 246 -4.92 20.17 -18.18
C ARG A 246 -3.62 19.38 -17.96
N GLY A 247 -2.53 19.81 -18.60
CA GLY A 247 -1.19 19.20 -18.46
C GLY A 247 -1.18 17.67 -18.70
N ALA A 248 -0.38 16.98 -17.90
CA ALA A 248 -0.47 15.53 -17.71
C ALA A 248 -1.42 15.19 -16.55
N ALA A 249 -2.72 15.46 -16.72
CA ALA A 249 -3.75 15.30 -15.69
C ALA A 249 -3.68 13.92 -15.00
N SER A 250 -3.40 13.92 -13.70
CA SER A 250 -3.03 12.72 -12.94
C SER A 250 -3.83 12.59 -11.66
N ILE A 251 -4.38 11.41 -11.40
CA ILE A 251 -5.04 11.06 -10.13
C ILE A 251 -4.43 9.77 -9.58
N GLN A 252 -3.95 9.83 -8.35
CA GLN A 252 -3.44 8.69 -7.59
C GLN A 252 -4.29 8.51 -6.35
N LEU A 253 -4.94 7.35 -6.23
CA LEU A 253 -5.80 6.97 -5.10
C LEU A 253 -5.35 5.66 -4.49
N ARG A 254 -5.27 5.64 -3.16
CA ARG A 254 -4.69 4.55 -2.39
C ARG A 254 -5.50 4.31 -1.10
N ASP A 255 -5.82 3.06 -0.77
CA ASP A 255 -6.53 2.69 0.48
C ASP A 255 -7.83 3.52 0.72
N SER A 256 -8.51 3.95 -0.36
CA SER A 256 -9.54 5.01 -0.33
C SER A 256 -10.95 4.53 -0.70
N PHE A 257 -11.96 5.28 -0.28
CA PHE A 257 -13.39 5.00 -0.51
C PHE A 257 -14.04 6.12 -1.33
N ILE A 258 -14.59 5.77 -2.49
CA ILE A 258 -15.29 6.69 -3.40
C ILE A 258 -16.72 6.17 -3.59
N GLU A 259 -17.71 6.73 -2.87
CA GLU A 259 -19.04 6.09 -2.75
C GLU A 259 -20.21 7.03 -3.08
N ASN A 260 -21.23 6.53 -3.80
CA ASN A 260 -22.49 7.22 -4.13
C ASN A 260 -22.39 8.55 -4.92
N ASN A 261 -21.19 8.98 -5.33
CA ASN A 261 -21.00 10.27 -6.00
C ASN A 261 -21.74 10.33 -7.35
N HIS A 262 -22.35 11.47 -7.66
CA HIS A 262 -23.19 11.67 -8.83
C HIS A 262 -22.68 12.79 -9.73
N GLY A 263 -22.23 12.49 -10.96
CA GLY A 263 -21.72 13.50 -11.88
C GLY A 263 -22.32 13.42 -13.27
N GLY A 264 -22.63 14.58 -13.85
CA GLY A 264 -23.21 14.69 -15.19
C GLY A 264 -22.45 13.89 -16.26
N SER A 265 -21.12 13.80 -16.16
CA SER A 265 -20.28 12.91 -16.97
C SER A 265 -19.91 11.62 -16.22
N THR A 266 -19.41 11.74 -14.99
CA THR A 266 -18.70 10.67 -14.26
C THR A 266 -19.09 10.72 -12.79
N GLY A 267 -19.46 9.60 -12.17
CA GLY A 267 -19.78 9.58 -10.75
C GLY A 267 -18.56 9.85 -9.86
N GLY A 268 -17.60 8.92 -9.86
CA GLY A 268 -16.42 8.95 -8.98
C GLY A 268 -15.32 9.91 -9.45
N VAL A 269 -14.51 9.46 -10.42
CA VAL A 269 -13.16 10.01 -10.69
C VAL A 269 -12.93 10.27 -12.18
N LEU A 270 -12.53 11.48 -12.57
CA LEU A 270 -12.34 11.89 -13.96
C LEU A 270 -10.96 12.55 -14.19
N ALA A 271 -10.14 11.99 -15.08
CA ALA A 271 -8.91 12.63 -15.57
C ALA A 271 -9.07 13.05 -17.04
N THR A 272 -8.81 14.33 -17.35
CA THR A 272 -8.99 14.91 -18.70
C THR A 272 -7.78 15.69 -19.22
N ALA A 273 -7.06 15.13 -20.20
CA ALA A 273 -5.84 15.72 -20.76
C ALA A 273 -5.93 15.92 -22.28
N ILE A 274 -6.60 17.00 -22.72
CA ILE A 274 -6.76 17.30 -24.15
C ILE A 274 -5.41 17.66 -24.77
N GLY A 275 -4.84 16.73 -25.56
CA GLY A 275 -3.49 16.86 -26.13
C GLY A 275 -2.36 16.24 -25.30
N GLY A 276 -2.66 15.73 -24.10
CA GLY A 276 -1.71 15.06 -23.19
C GLY A 276 -2.14 13.65 -22.80
N THR A 277 -1.49 13.08 -21.79
CA THR A 277 -1.90 11.80 -21.17
C THR A 277 -2.80 12.08 -19.98
N ALA A 278 -3.96 11.42 -19.92
CA ALA A 278 -4.79 11.36 -18.72
C ALA A 278 -4.45 10.09 -17.95
N SER A 279 -3.95 10.23 -16.72
CA SER A 279 -3.42 9.12 -15.92
C SER A 279 -4.26 8.90 -14.66
N VAL A 280 -4.68 7.66 -14.40
CA VAL A 280 -5.34 7.27 -13.15
C VAL A 280 -4.70 6.01 -12.59
N SER A 281 -4.24 6.07 -11.33
CA SER A 281 -3.75 4.92 -10.57
C SER A 281 -4.64 4.70 -9.35
N ILE A 282 -5.25 3.52 -9.24
CA ILE A 282 -6.13 3.12 -8.14
C ILE A 282 -5.54 1.88 -7.49
N LEU A 283 -5.27 1.96 -6.18
CA LEU A 283 -4.61 0.92 -5.41
C LEU A 283 -5.40 0.66 -4.13
N THR A 284 -5.66 -0.62 -3.80
CA THR A 284 -6.32 -1.06 -2.55
C THR A 284 -7.60 -0.30 -2.17
N SER A 285 -8.33 0.23 -3.16
CA SER A 285 -9.43 1.20 -2.98
C SER A 285 -10.80 0.64 -3.39
N LYS A 286 -11.87 1.27 -2.92
CA LYS A 286 -13.27 0.86 -3.14
C LYS A 286 -14.10 1.95 -3.80
N PHE A 287 -14.82 1.57 -4.86
CA PHE A 287 -15.72 2.42 -5.64
C PHE A 287 -17.12 1.80 -5.61
N THR A 288 -18.05 2.39 -4.86
CA THR A 288 -19.39 1.82 -4.66
C THR A 288 -20.49 2.76 -5.14
N GLY A 289 -21.42 2.26 -5.96
CA GLY A 289 -22.69 2.95 -6.26
C GLY A 289 -22.59 4.29 -6.98
N ASN A 290 -21.41 4.70 -7.47
CA ASN A 290 -21.23 5.98 -8.15
C ASN A 290 -21.98 6.00 -9.50
N VAL A 291 -22.52 7.16 -9.88
CA VAL A 291 -23.41 7.30 -11.05
C VAL A 291 -22.99 8.47 -11.94
N GLY A 292 -22.88 8.21 -13.25
CA GLY A 292 -22.69 9.28 -14.23
C GLY A 292 -23.04 8.86 -15.66
N SER A 293 -23.25 9.82 -16.58
CA SER A 293 -23.77 9.47 -17.92
C SER A 293 -22.79 8.63 -18.75
N ASN A 294 -21.48 8.94 -18.67
CA ASN A 294 -20.41 8.25 -19.38
C ASN A 294 -19.81 7.08 -18.59
N THR A 295 -19.58 7.25 -17.28
CA THR A 295 -19.15 6.20 -16.35
C THR A 295 -19.74 6.41 -14.96
N GLY A 296 -19.88 5.35 -14.17
CA GLY A 296 -20.13 5.46 -12.74
C GLY A 296 -18.84 5.72 -11.97
N GLY A 297 -17.85 4.83 -12.08
CA GLY A 297 -16.59 4.89 -11.33
C GLY A 297 -15.54 5.86 -11.90
N VAL A 298 -14.58 5.33 -12.66
CA VAL A 298 -13.39 6.03 -13.18
C VAL A 298 -13.51 6.32 -14.68
N MET A 299 -13.10 7.51 -15.13
CA MET A 299 -12.92 7.84 -16.53
C MET A 299 -11.57 8.52 -16.79
N ALA A 300 -10.85 8.05 -17.81
CA ALA A 300 -9.63 8.67 -18.32
C ALA A 300 -9.83 9.05 -19.79
N PHE A 301 -9.62 10.33 -20.11
CA PHE A 301 -9.88 10.90 -21.44
C PHE A 301 -8.79 11.90 -21.86
N GLY A 302 -7.98 11.55 -22.87
CA GLY A 302 -6.90 12.42 -23.31
C GLY A 302 -6.51 12.22 -24.77
N ALA A 303 -5.32 12.72 -25.14
CA ALA A 303 -4.64 12.20 -26.32
C ALA A 303 -4.26 10.74 -26.07
N ALA A 304 -3.54 10.49 -24.99
CA ALA A 304 -3.34 9.17 -24.39
C ALA A 304 -4.18 9.01 -23.11
N SER A 305 -4.42 7.77 -22.68
CA SER A 305 -5.16 7.48 -21.44
C SER A 305 -4.62 6.22 -20.74
N ASP A 306 -4.00 6.38 -19.58
CA ASP A 306 -3.41 5.29 -18.81
C ASP A 306 -4.21 5.06 -17.52
N VAL A 307 -4.61 3.82 -17.29
CA VAL A 307 -5.45 3.42 -16.16
C VAL A 307 -4.85 2.16 -15.52
N THR A 308 -4.36 2.29 -14.29
CA THR A 308 -3.85 1.16 -13.49
C THR A 308 -4.78 0.95 -12.30
N ILE A 309 -5.31 -0.26 -12.15
CA ILE A 309 -6.18 -0.67 -11.05
C ILE A 309 -5.57 -1.91 -10.41
N ASP A 310 -5.29 -1.86 -9.10
CA ASP A 310 -4.68 -2.96 -8.38
C ASP A 310 -5.33 -3.20 -7.01
N ALA A 311 -5.55 -4.47 -6.66
CA ALA A 311 -6.18 -4.91 -5.40
C ALA A 311 -7.46 -4.14 -5.01
N SER A 312 -8.24 -3.66 -5.98
CA SER A 312 -9.32 -2.69 -5.77
C SER A 312 -10.70 -3.26 -6.12
N GLN A 313 -11.77 -2.63 -5.61
CA GLN A 313 -13.15 -3.11 -5.72
C GLN A 313 -14.08 -2.08 -6.34
N PHE A 314 -14.79 -2.45 -7.41
CA PHE A 314 -15.78 -1.63 -8.10
C PHE A 314 -17.13 -2.34 -8.05
N VAL A 315 -18.08 -1.81 -7.28
CA VAL A 315 -19.36 -2.46 -6.99
C VAL A 315 -20.56 -1.54 -7.31
N GLY A 316 -21.48 -2.00 -8.15
CA GLY A 316 -22.75 -1.31 -8.43
C GLY A 316 -22.64 0.06 -9.15
N ASN A 317 -21.46 0.42 -9.67
CA ASN A 317 -21.26 1.69 -10.36
C ASN A 317 -22.04 1.69 -11.70
N THR A 318 -22.75 2.79 -11.98
CA THR A 318 -23.80 2.83 -13.01
C THR A 318 -23.58 3.94 -14.04
N SER A 319 -23.70 3.61 -15.34
CA SER A 319 -23.69 4.57 -16.44
C SER A 319 -24.63 4.23 -17.60
N THR A 320 -24.91 5.25 -18.43
CA THR A 320 -25.77 5.13 -19.61
C THR A 320 -25.02 4.97 -20.93
N GLY A 321 -23.73 5.29 -20.95
CA GLY A 321 -22.92 5.44 -22.18
C GLY A 321 -21.75 4.46 -22.29
N GLY A 322 -20.78 4.56 -21.38
CA GLY A 322 -19.50 3.85 -21.47
C GLY A 322 -19.46 2.58 -20.62
N GLY A 323 -18.46 2.48 -19.75
CA GLY A 323 -18.38 1.46 -18.70
C GLY A 323 -19.27 1.83 -17.51
N GLY A 324 -19.72 0.88 -16.70
CA GLY A 324 -20.30 1.20 -15.39
C GLY A 324 -19.21 1.55 -14.36
N ALA A 325 -18.15 0.74 -14.32
CA ALA A 325 -17.00 0.96 -13.45
C ALA A 325 -15.93 1.85 -14.07
N ILE A 326 -15.48 1.55 -15.30
CA ILE A 326 -14.31 2.20 -15.92
C ILE A 326 -14.56 2.52 -17.40
N PHE A 327 -14.23 3.75 -17.81
CA PHE A 327 -14.18 4.16 -19.22
C PHE A 327 -12.84 4.80 -19.58
N SER A 328 -12.05 4.11 -20.41
CA SER A 328 -10.80 4.64 -21.00
C SER A 328 -11.04 5.04 -22.46
N ASN A 329 -10.68 6.26 -22.86
CA ASN A 329 -11.05 6.83 -24.16
C ASN A 329 -9.92 7.73 -24.74
N THR A 330 -9.39 7.41 -25.92
CA THR A 330 -8.32 8.21 -26.55
C THR A 330 -8.79 9.02 -27.75
N THR A 331 -8.22 10.21 -27.91
CA THR A 331 -8.46 11.09 -29.07
C THR A 331 -7.43 10.95 -30.20
N GLY A 332 -6.36 10.18 -30.00
CA GLY A 332 -5.40 9.84 -31.07
C GLY A 332 -4.06 9.23 -30.62
N GLY A 333 -3.73 9.28 -29.32
CA GLY A 333 -2.60 8.59 -28.71
C GLY A 333 -2.93 7.18 -28.24
N GLU A 334 -1.97 6.57 -27.56
CA GLU A 334 -2.08 5.20 -27.03
C GLU A 334 -2.83 5.15 -25.69
N ALA A 335 -3.28 3.96 -25.29
CA ALA A 335 -3.83 3.72 -23.97
C ALA A 335 -3.24 2.46 -23.36
N LYS A 336 -2.93 2.52 -22.06
CA LYS A 336 -2.51 1.36 -21.27
C LYS A 336 -3.51 1.15 -20.12
N VAL A 337 -4.36 0.14 -20.25
CA VAL A 337 -5.27 -0.28 -19.17
C VAL A 337 -4.72 -1.55 -18.53
N VAL A 338 -4.37 -1.48 -17.25
CA VAL A 338 -3.89 -2.61 -16.43
C VAL A 338 -4.82 -2.80 -15.25
N ILE A 339 -5.30 -4.02 -15.04
CA ILE A 339 -6.18 -4.40 -13.93
C ILE A 339 -5.64 -5.68 -13.29
N SER A 340 -5.18 -5.61 -12.04
CA SER A 340 -4.63 -6.73 -11.27
C SER A 340 -5.38 -6.95 -9.96
N GLN A 341 -5.56 -8.22 -9.56
CA GLN A 341 -6.04 -8.63 -8.23
C GLN A 341 -7.37 -7.98 -7.77
N SER A 342 -8.19 -7.53 -8.73
CA SER A 342 -9.30 -6.59 -8.50
C SER A 342 -10.67 -7.21 -8.80
N THR A 343 -11.71 -6.66 -8.17
CA THR A 343 -13.09 -7.15 -8.30
C THR A 343 -14.04 -6.12 -8.88
N PHE A 344 -14.81 -6.54 -9.88
CA PHE A 344 -15.83 -5.76 -10.57
C PHE A 344 -17.17 -6.49 -10.49
N ALA A 345 -18.07 -6.02 -9.62
CA ALA A 345 -19.34 -6.67 -9.32
C ALA A 345 -20.56 -5.76 -9.58
N ASP A 346 -21.59 -6.31 -10.25
CA ASP A 346 -22.91 -5.66 -10.47
C ASP A 346 -22.87 -4.26 -11.14
N ASN A 347 -21.74 -3.90 -11.78
CA ASN A 347 -21.62 -2.61 -12.46
C ASN A 347 -22.47 -2.62 -13.73
N HIS A 348 -23.18 -1.51 -13.96
CA HIS A 348 -24.11 -1.34 -15.07
C HIS A 348 -23.61 -0.26 -16.02
N GLY A 349 -23.52 -0.55 -17.33
CA GLY A 349 -22.99 0.41 -18.29
C GLY A 349 -23.69 0.43 -19.65
N GLY A 350 -23.50 1.53 -20.38
CA GLY A 350 -24.05 1.66 -21.73
C GLY A 350 -23.43 0.68 -22.73
N SER A 351 -22.10 0.54 -22.72
CA SER A 351 -21.31 -0.22 -23.70
C SER A 351 -20.59 -1.43 -23.11
N GLY A 352 -20.05 -1.31 -21.88
CA GLY A 352 -19.51 -2.42 -21.10
C GLY A 352 -20.02 -2.32 -19.66
N GLY A 353 -20.35 -3.42 -18.98
CA GLY A 353 -20.95 -3.29 -17.64
C GLY A 353 -19.94 -2.85 -16.59
N ALA A 354 -18.76 -3.47 -16.56
CA ALA A 354 -17.63 -2.96 -15.79
C ALA A 354 -16.76 -2.02 -16.64
N LEU A 355 -16.06 -2.57 -17.63
CA LEU A 355 -15.01 -1.88 -18.39
C LEU A 355 -15.46 -1.58 -19.82
N PHE A 356 -15.27 -0.32 -20.25
CA PHE A 356 -15.26 0.05 -21.66
C PHE A 356 -13.92 0.70 -22.03
N VAL A 357 -13.29 0.22 -23.10
CA VAL A 357 -12.08 0.82 -23.69
C VAL A 357 -12.36 1.24 -25.12
N ARG A 358 -12.04 2.49 -25.45
CA ARG A 358 -12.23 3.09 -26.76
C ARG A 358 -10.95 3.79 -27.24
N GLY A 359 -10.12 3.03 -27.94
CA GLY A 359 -9.11 3.55 -28.85
C GLY A 359 -9.71 4.09 -30.15
N THR A 360 -8.85 4.71 -30.96
CA THR A 360 -9.20 5.28 -32.27
C THR A 360 -8.32 4.73 -33.39
N THR A 361 -7.07 5.20 -33.49
CA THR A 361 -6.12 4.80 -34.55
C THR A 361 -4.79 4.24 -34.04
N SER A 362 -4.55 4.34 -32.74
CA SER A 362 -3.28 4.02 -32.08
C SER A 362 -3.47 2.88 -31.07
N SER A 363 -2.39 2.28 -30.57
CA SER A 363 -2.48 1.08 -29.72
C SER A 363 -3.18 1.38 -28.39
N SER A 364 -4.29 0.69 -28.10
CA SER A 364 -4.92 0.71 -26.78
C SER A 364 -4.83 -0.70 -26.18
N ASP A 365 -3.73 -0.98 -25.47
CA ASP A 365 -3.47 -2.31 -24.90
C ASP A 365 -4.18 -2.43 -23.54
N VAL A 366 -4.86 -3.56 -23.34
CA VAL A 366 -5.64 -3.90 -22.14
C VAL A 366 -5.10 -5.20 -21.56
N THR A 367 -4.69 -5.18 -20.29
CA THR A 367 -4.22 -6.36 -19.56
C THR A 367 -5.01 -6.54 -18.27
N ILE A 368 -5.59 -7.73 -18.10
CA ILE A 368 -6.36 -8.11 -16.92
C ILE A 368 -5.73 -9.38 -16.33
N SER A 369 -5.29 -9.32 -15.08
CA SER A 369 -4.61 -10.39 -14.34
C SER A 369 -5.23 -10.61 -12.97
N SER A 370 -5.25 -11.85 -12.48
CA SER A 370 -5.73 -12.25 -11.14
C SER A 370 -7.08 -11.62 -10.72
N SER A 371 -8.01 -11.33 -11.63
CA SER A 371 -9.16 -10.45 -11.34
C SER A 371 -10.52 -11.14 -11.52
N THR A 372 -11.50 -10.76 -10.70
CA THR A 372 -12.88 -11.29 -10.74
C THR A 372 -13.86 -10.24 -11.25
N PHE A 373 -14.44 -10.48 -12.42
CA PHE A 373 -15.55 -9.72 -12.97
C PHE A 373 -16.81 -10.57 -12.89
N THR A 374 -17.85 -10.10 -12.18
CA THR A 374 -19.08 -10.88 -12.02
C THR A 374 -20.37 -10.07 -12.00
N ALA A 375 -21.45 -10.65 -12.52
CA ALA A 375 -22.81 -10.05 -12.51
C ALA A 375 -22.93 -8.65 -13.15
N ASN A 376 -21.94 -8.22 -13.94
CA ASN A 376 -21.95 -6.90 -14.57
C ASN A 376 -22.88 -6.90 -15.79
N GLN A 377 -23.51 -5.76 -16.09
CA GLN A 377 -24.60 -5.72 -17.08
C GLN A 377 -24.40 -4.56 -18.07
N SER A 378 -24.61 -4.80 -19.38
CA SER A 378 -24.54 -3.73 -20.38
C SER A 378 -25.67 -3.72 -21.41
N LEU A 379 -26.07 -2.51 -21.77
CA LEU A 379 -27.17 -2.27 -22.71
C LEU A 379 -26.76 -2.54 -24.17
N ARG A 380 -25.51 -2.26 -24.55
CA ARG A 380 -25.07 -2.17 -25.97
C ARG A 380 -23.67 -2.71 -26.26
N GLY A 381 -23.17 -3.66 -25.46
CA GLY A 381 -21.96 -4.39 -25.79
C GLY A 381 -21.80 -5.62 -24.91
N GLY A 382 -20.58 -5.81 -24.39
CA GLY A 382 -20.23 -6.94 -23.54
C GLY A 382 -20.62 -6.72 -22.08
N GLY A 383 -20.99 -7.77 -21.36
CA GLY A 383 -21.59 -7.62 -20.03
C GLY A 383 -20.56 -7.22 -18.97
N SER A 384 -19.36 -7.80 -18.96
CA SER A 384 -18.25 -7.28 -18.14
C SER A 384 -17.36 -6.32 -18.90
N ILE A 385 -16.81 -6.74 -20.05
CA ILE A 385 -15.77 -6.02 -20.76
C ILE A 385 -16.20 -5.74 -22.20
N ALA A 386 -16.10 -4.49 -22.63
CA ALA A 386 -16.20 -4.08 -24.02
C ALA A 386 -14.90 -3.36 -24.44
N ALA A 387 -14.19 -3.88 -25.44
CA ALA A 387 -12.93 -3.31 -25.90
C ALA A 387 -12.96 -3.02 -27.41
N ASN A 388 -12.73 -1.77 -27.77
CA ASN A 388 -12.45 -1.31 -29.12
C ASN A 388 -11.08 -0.62 -29.07
N THR A 389 -10.03 -1.34 -29.46
CA THR A 389 -8.64 -1.04 -29.09
C THR A 389 -7.81 -0.36 -30.18
N GLY A 390 -8.42 -0.06 -31.34
CA GLY A 390 -7.67 0.37 -32.52
C GLY A 390 -6.76 -0.76 -33.00
N SER A 391 -5.45 -0.59 -32.87
CA SER A 391 -4.42 -1.63 -33.12
C SER A 391 -3.89 -2.31 -31.84
N GLY A 392 -4.50 -2.02 -30.69
CA GLY A 392 -4.06 -2.54 -29.39
C GLY A 392 -4.63 -3.92 -29.04
N LYS A 393 -3.94 -4.62 -28.13
CA LYS A 393 -4.21 -6.02 -27.79
C LYS A 393 -5.03 -6.13 -26.51
N VAL A 394 -5.80 -7.20 -26.38
CA VAL A 394 -6.47 -7.56 -25.11
C VAL A 394 -5.84 -8.84 -24.56
N ARG A 395 -5.41 -8.79 -23.30
CA ARG A 395 -4.88 -9.90 -22.51
C ARG A 395 -5.79 -10.15 -21.31
N VAL A 396 -6.20 -11.40 -21.12
CA VAL A 396 -6.93 -11.85 -19.93
C VAL A 396 -6.24 -13.10 -19.39
N GLU A 397 -5.57 -12.96 -18.27
CA GLU A 397 -4.60 -13.94 -17.78
C GLU A 397 -5.00 -14.32 -16.34
N HIS A 398 -5.11 -15.62 -16.06
CA HIS A 398 -5.50 -16.19 -14.76
C HIS A 398 -6.61 -15.39 -14.03
N SER A 399 -7.73 -15.15 -14.72
CA SER A 399 -8.83 -14.28 -14.26
C SER A 399 -10.21 -14.94 -14.44
N THR A 400 -11.23 -14.45 -13.71
CA THR A 400 -12.59 -15.01 -13.66
C THR A 400 -13.63 -14.00 -14.17
N ILE A 401 -14.36 -14.32 -15.25
CA ILE A 401 -15.40 -13.46 -15.84
C ILE A 401 -16.71 -14.25 -15.95
N VAL A 402 -17.64 -14.08 -15.02
CA VAL A 402 -18.80 -14.97 -14.85
C VAL A 402 -20.13 -14.29 -14.54
N ASP A 403 -21.24 -14.92 -14.90
CA ASP A 403 -22.62 -14.49 -14.61
C ASP A 403 -23.00 -13.08 -15.10
N SER A 404 -22.22 -12.46 -15.98
CA SER A 404 -22.48 -11.13 -16.55
C SER A 404 -23.46 -11.16 -17.73
N GLN A 405 -24.11 -10.03 -18.04
CA GLN A 405 -25.12 -9.90 -19.09
C GLN A 405 -24.80 -8.79 -20.09
N GLY A 406 -24.75 -9.12 -21.38
CA GLY A 406 -24.53 -8.16 -22.46
C GLY A 406 -25.45 -8.38 -23.65
N SER A 407 -25.49 -7.42 -24.56
CA SER A 407 -26.21 -7.58 -25.84
C SER A 407 -25.45 -8.50 -26.81
N GLN A 408 -24.12 -8.44 -26.78
CA GLN A 408 -23.17 -9.25 -27.55
C GLN A 408 -21.92 -9.48 -26.70
N GLY A 409 -21.42 -10.70 -26.52
CA GLY A 409 -20.22 -10.93 -25.70
C GLY A 409 -20.49 -10.78 -24.20
N GLY A 410 -21.42 -11.57 -23.66
CA GLY A 410 -21.96 -11.38 -22.30
C GLY A 410 -20.89 -11.34 -21.19
N GLY A 411 -19.77 -12.05 -21.35
CA GLY A 411 -18.54 -11.77 -20.59
C GLY A 411 -17.72 -10.67 -21.27
N ILE A 412 -17.17 -10.99 -22.45
CA ILE A 412 -16.25 -10.13 -23.20
C ILE A 412 -16.77 -9.84 -24.62
N TRP A 413 -16.74 -8.57 -25.02
CA TRP A 413 -16.97 -8.10 -26.39
C TRP A 413 -15.75 -7.36 -26.95
N LEU A 414 -15.30 -7.74 -28.15
CA LEU A 414 -14.17 -7.12 -28.85
C LEU A 414 -14.61 -6.59 -30.22
N ALA A 415 -14.30 -5.32 -30.49
CA ALA A 415 -14.54 -4.67 -31.78
C ALA A 415 -13.40 -4.85 -32.79
N THR A 416 -12.16 -4.99 -32.29
CA THR A 416 -10.90 -4.99 -33.03
C THR A 416 -9.89 -5.93 -32.39
N GLU A 417 -8.89 -6.34 -33.18
CA GLU A 417 -7.65 -7.00 -32.75
C GLU A 417 -7.74 -8.36 -32.04
N ALA A 418 -6.56 -8.97 -31.86
CA ALA A 418 -6.42 -10.33 -31.35
C ALA A 418 -6.51 -10.40 -29.81
N LEU A 419 -7.34 -11.32 -29.32
CA LEU A 419 -7.38 -11.72 -27.91
C LEU A 419 -6.20 -12.65 -27.60
N LYS A 420 -5.51 -12.40 -26.50
CA LYS A 420 -4.69 -13.39 -25.78
C LYS A 420 -5.38 -13.74 -24.47
N MET A 421 -5.46 -15.03 -24.16
CA MET A 421 -6.07 -15.50 -22.91
C MET A 421 -5.34 -16.72 -22.38
N SER A 422 -4.94 -16.68 -21.12
CA SER A 422 -4.29 -17.80 -20.42
C SER A 422 -4.99 -18.10 -19.11
N ASN A 423 -5.06 -19.38 -18.73
CA ASN A 423 -5.43 -19.81 -17.38
C ASN A 423 -6.77 -19.25 -16.82
N SER A 424 -7.71 -18.81 -17.68
CA SER A 424 -8.85 -17.97 -17.26
C SER A 424 -10.21 -18.66 -17.41
N ILE A 425 -11.24 -18.11 -16.77
CA ILE A 425 -12.64 -18.53 -16.90
C ILE A 425 -13.45 -17.42 -17.58
N VAL A 426 -14.18 -17.75 -18.64
CA VAL A 426 -15.30 -16.95 -19.14
C VAL A 426 -16.50 -17.87 -19.33
N ALA A 427 -17.41 -17.91 -18.35
CA ALA A 427 -18.49 -18.89 -18.29
C ALA A 427 -19.73 -18.39 -17.54
N GLY A 428 -20.91 -18.94 -17.84
CA GLY A 428 -22.18 -18.56 -17.21
C GLY A 428 -22.77 -17.22 -17.69
N ASN A 429 -22.05 -16.49 -18.55
CA ASN A 429 -22.48 -15.17 -19.00
C ASN A 429 -23.58 -15.28 -20.07
N THR A 430 -24.38 -14.22 -20.21
CA THR A 430 -25.57 -14.20 -21.07
C THR A 430 -25.50 -13.10 -22.13
N ALA A 431 -25.72 -13.48 -23.38
CA ALA A 431 -25.95 -12.56 -24.51
C ALA A 431 -26.72 -13.24 -25.64
N THR A 432 -27.34 -12.45 -26.52
CA THR A 432 -28.00 -12.99 -27.72
C THR A 432 -26.98 -13.60 -28.69
N THR A 433 -25.80 -12.99 -28.81
CA THR A 433 -24.71 -13.41 -29.70
C THR A 433 -23.41 -13.47 -28.90
N GLY A 434 -22.69 -14.59 -28.95
CA GLY A 434 -21.49 -14.80 -28.13
C GLY A 434 -21.76 -14.68 -26.62
N PRO A 435 -22.41 -15.68 -25.97
CA PRO A 435 -22.83 -15.58 -24.57
C PRO A 435 -21.69 -15.29 -23.59
N ASP A 436 -20.56 -15.99 -23.73
CA ASP A 436 -19.35 -15.71 -22.94
C ASP A 436 -18.39 -14.75 -23.65
N LEU A 437 -18.08 -15.02 -24.93
CA LEU A 437 -17.13 -14.24 -25.72
C LEU A 437 -17.73 -13.89 -27.09
N TRP A 438 -17.66 -12.61 -27.46
CA TRP A 438 -17.78 -12.15 -28.83
C TRP A 438 -16.48 -11.46 -29.26
N LYS A 439 -15.80 -12.07 -30.24
CA LYS A 439 -14.59 -11.51 -30.88
C LYS A 439 -14.77 -11.17 -32.36
N GLY A 440 -15.96 -11.44 -32.92
CA GLY A 440 -16.21 -11.38 -34.36
C GLY A 440 -15.16 -12.19 -35.18
N PRO A 441 -14.65 -11.63 -36.29
CA PRO A 441 -13.72 -12.32 -37.18
C PRO A 441 -12.27 -12.42 -36.64
N HIS A 442 -11.94 -11.70 -35.56
CA HIS A 442 -10.56 -11.54 -35.11
C HIS A 442 -9.95 -12.84 -34.55
N ALA A 443 -8.61 -12.88 -34.48
CA ALA A 443 -7.89 -14.01 -33.90
C ALA A 443 -8.10 -14.09 -32.37
N ALA A 444 -7.96 -15.30 -31.82
CA ALA A 444 -7.86 -15.50 -30.39
C ALA A 444 -6.85 -16.63 -30.10
N ASP A 445 -5.83 -16.30 -29.33
CA ASP A 445 -4.81 -17.20 -28.79
C ASP A 445 -5.20 -17.50 -27.34
N ILE A 446 -5.98 -18.56 -27.16
CA ILE A 446 -6.53 -18.99 -25.88
C ILE A 446 -5.84 -20.28 -25.47
N GLN A 447 -5.28 -20.33 -24.26
CA GLN A 447 -4.55 -21.48 -23.73
C GLN A 447 -4.95 -21.74 -22.27
N TYR A 448 -5.03 -23.01 -21.87
CA TYR A 448 -5.39 -23.47 -20.53
C TYR A 448 -6.59 -22.75 -19.89
N SER A 449 -7.61 -22.40 -20.69
CA SER A 449 -8.74 -21.57 -20.23
C SER A 449 -10.10 -22.25 -20.45
N LEU A 450 -11.08 -21.90 -19.61
CA LEU A 450 -12.46 -22.39 -19.69
C LEU A 450 -13.36 -21.35 -20.38
N ILE A 451 -13.96 -21.73 -21.51
CA ILE A 451 -15.05 -20.99 -22.16
C ILE A 451 -16.34 -21.78 -21.99
N GLY A 452 -17.29 -21.27 -21.20
CA GLY A 452 -18.51 -21.99 -20.82
C GLY A 452 -19.39 -22.33 -22.03
N ASN A 453 -19.55 -21.39 -22.95
CA ASN A 453 -20.44 -21.49 -24.10
C ASN A 453 -19.79 -20.90 -25.36
N ARG A 454 -19.26 -21.77 -26.23
CA ARG A 454 -18.61 -21.40 -27.50
C ARG A 454 -19.48 -20.72 -28.55
N LYS A 455 -20.79 -20.55 -28.33
CA LYS A 455 -21.73 -20.08 -29.37
C LYS A 455 -21.18 -18.80 -30.02
N ASP A 456 -21.18 -18.75 -31.34
CA ASP A 456 -20.70 -17.64 -32.17
C ASP A 456 -19.20 -17.27 -32.06
N THR A 457 -18.40 -17.94 -31.21
CA THR A 457 -16.94 -17.66 -31.06
C THR A 457 -16.08 -18.18 -32.23
N GLY A 458 -16.49 -19.29 -32.86
CA GLY A 458 -15.69 -20.04 -33.83
C GLY A 458 -14.69 -21.05 -33.23
N LEU A 459 -14.46 -21.07 -31.91
CA LEU A 459 -13.60 -22.05 -31.24
C LEU A 459 -14.12 -23.49 -31.42
N ALA A 460 -13.27 -24.52 -31.36
CA ALA A 460 -13.74 -25.91 -31.29
C ALA A 460 -14.38 -26.20 -29.91
N ALA A 461 -15.29 -27.17 -29.82
CA ALA A 461 -15.75 -27.70 -28.53
C ALA A 461 -14.72 -28.70 -27.98
N ALA A 462 -14.49 -28.67 -26.67
CA ALA A 462 -13.56 -29.52 -25.94
C ALA A 462 -14.14 -29.77 -24.53
N PRO A 463 -14.74 -30.93 -24.24
CA PRO A 463 -15.36 -31.18 -22.94
C PRO A 463 -14.29 -31.39 -21.85
N VAL A 464 -14.72 -31.37 -20.58
CA VAL A 464 -13.83 -31.46 -19.40
C VAL A 464 -12.94 -32.73 -19.43
N ASP A 465 -13.48 -33.84 -19.92
CA ASP A 465 -12.82 -35.14 -20.06
C ASP A 465 -11.95 -35.27 -21.33
N SER A 466 -11.99 -34.28 -22.23
CA SER A 466 -11.13 -34.20 -23.41
C SER A 466 -10.82 -32.73 -23.77
N PRO A 467 -9.97 -32.03 -23.00
CA PRO A 467 -9.52 -30.68 -23.30
C PRO A 467 -8.84 -30.55 -24.68
N SER A 468 -8.69 -29.33 -25.17
CA SER A 468 -8.00 -29.07 -26.45
C SER A 468 -6.49 -29.36 -26.35
N SER A 469 -5.80 -29.41 -27.50
CA SER A 469 -4.33 -29.47 -27.57
C SER A 469 -3.63 -28.26 -26.94
N SER A 470 -4.36 -27.18 -26.64
CA SER A 470 -3.89 -25.99 -25.94
C SER A 470 -4.37 -25.95 -24.47
N GLY A 471 -4.87 -27.07 -23.94
CA GLY A 471 -5.36 -27.20 -22.57
C GLY A 471 -6.75 -26.59 -22.30
N ASN A 472 -7.46 -26.10 -23.32
CA ASN A 472 -8.73 -25.39 -23.11
C ASN A 472 -9.90 -26.34 -22.86
N ILE A 473 -10.80 -25.93 -21.97
CA ILE A 473 -12.12 -26.52 -21.75
C ILE A 473 -13.14 -25.60 -22.44
N VAL A 474 -13.90 -26.11 -23.41
CA VAL A 474 -14.77 -25.28 -24.27
C VAL A 474 -16.14 -25.94 -24.43
N GLY A 475 -17.12 -25.44 -23.69
CA GLY A 475 -18.49 -25.95 -23.68
C GLY A 475 -19.27 -25.62 -24.95
N SER A 476 -20.34 -26.37 -25.19
CA SER A 476 -21.13 -26.28 -26.42
C SER A 476 -22.34 -25.33 -26.28
N ALA A 477 -22.91 -24.90 -27.40
CA ALA A 477 -24.10 -24.04 -27.40
C ALA A 477 -25.38 -24.72 -26.88
N ALA A 478 -25.42 -26.06 -26.85
CA ALA A 478 -26.55 -26.85 -26.36
C ALA A 478 -26.33 -27.42 -24.95
N VAL A 479 -25.06 -27.62 -24.58
CA VAL A 479 -24.59 -28.02 -23.26
C VAL A 479 -23.38 -27.15 -22.93
N PRO A 480 -23.58 -25.97 -22.30
CA PRO A 480 -22.51 -25.17 -21.73
C PRO A 480 -21.82 -25.90 -20.57
N ILE A 481 -20.60 -25.47 -20.24
CA ILE A 481 -19.86 -25.95 -19.07
C ILE A 481 -19.96 -24.92 -17.95
N ASP A 482 -20.44 -25.38 -16.80
CA ASP A 482 -20.48 -24.65 -15.54
C ASP A 482 -19.11 -24.78 -14.83
N PRO A 483 -18.42 -23.68 -14.48
CA PRO A 483 -17.16 -23.70 -13.75
C PRO A 483 -17.31 -24.07 -12.27
N ARG A 484 -18.54 -24.18 -11.74
CA ARG A 484 -18.86 -24.54 -10.34
C ARG A 484 -18.10 -23.67 -9.33
N LEU A 485 -18.28 -22.37 -9.44
CA LEU A 485 -17.73 -21.41 -8.48
C LEU A 485 -18.76 -21.10 -7.38
N GLY A 486 -18.26 -20.70 -6.21
CA GLY A 486 -19.08 -20.18 -5.12
C GLY A 486 -19.77 -18.85 -5.47
N ALA A 487 -20.51 -18.32 -4.49
CA ALA A 487 -20.96 -16.93 -4.53
C ALA A 487 -19.78 -15.95 -4.52
N LEU A 488 -20.02 -14.69 -4.88
CA LEU A 488 -19.07 -13.62 -4.55
C LEU A 488 -19.08 -13.40 -3.04
N ALA A 489 -17.93 -13.58 -2.41
CA ALA A 489 -17.78 -13.51 -0.96
C ALA A 489 -16.37 -13.04 -0.58
N ASP A 490 -16.18 -12.70 0.69
CA ASP A 490 -14.85 -12.68 1.29
C ASP A 490 -14.37 -14.13 1.44
N ASN A 491 -13.20 -14.43 0.90
CA ASN A 491 -12.53 -15.73 1.02
C ASN A 491 -11.04 -15.53 1.37
N GLY A 492 -10.74 -14.45 2.11
CA GLY A 492 -9.40 -13.93 2.34
C GLY A 492 -8.90 -13.00 1.23
N GLY A 493 -7.91 -12.17 1.55
CA GLY A 493 -7.28 -11.21 0.63
C GLY A 493 -7.96 -9.84 0.56
N PRO A 494 -7.48 -8.92 -0.30
CA PRO A 494 -7.94 -7.53 -0.32
C PRO A 494 -9.28 -7.30 -1.07
N THR A 495 -9.76 -8.28 -1.83
CA THR A 495 -10.93 -8.13 -2.70
C THR A 495 -11.86 -9.34 -2.64
N LEU A 496 -13.18 -9.11 -2.80
CA LEU A 496 -14.18 -10.20 -2.81
C LEU A 496 -13.97 -11.14 -4.01
N THR A 497 -14.03 -12.46 -3.81
CA THR A 497 -13.67 -13.46 -4.83
C THR A 497 -14.72 -14.56 -4.99
N ARG A 498 -14.53 -15.46 -5.99
CA ARG A 498 -15.41 -16.61 -6.26
C ARG A 498 -14.61 -17.91 -6.32
N VAL A 499 -14.49 -18.58 -5.18
CA VAL A 499 -13.70 -19.81 -4.99
C VAL A 499 -14.28 -20.99 -5.80
N PRO A 500 -13.45 -21.82 -6.48
CA PRO A 500 -13.88 -23.07 -7.08
C PRO A 500 -14.43 -24.07 -6.04
N LEU A 501 -15.61 -24.63 -6.30
CA LEU A 501 -16.23 -25.62 -5.41
C LEU A 501 -15.63 -27.01 -5.62
N ALA A 502 -15.83 -27.90 -4.64
CA ALA A 502 -15.38 -29.29 -4.73
C ALA A 502 -15.91 -29.99 -5.99
N ASN A 503 -15.02 -30.62 -6.76
CA ASN A 503 -15.28 -31.19 -8.10
C ASN A 503 -15.60 -30.13 -9.17
N SER A 504 -15.11 -28.89 -9.03
CA SER A 504 -15.07 -27.92 -10.12
C SER A 504 -14.17 -28.42 -11.27
N PRO A 505 -14.56 -28.19 -12.55
CA PRO A 505 -13.74 -28.55 -13.71
C PRO A 505 -12.53 -27.64 -13.93
N VAL A 506 -12.36 -26.56 -13.15
CA VAL A 506 -11.20 -25.65 -13.29
C VAL A 506 -10.03 -26.00 -12.36
N VAL A 507 -10.27 -26.81 -11.34
CA VAL A 507 -9.26 -27.20 -10.35
C VAL A 507 -8.22 -28.10 -11.01
N ASN A 508 -6.94 -27.75 -10.83
CA ASN A 508 -5.76 -28.40 -11.40
C ASN A 508 -5.88 -28.55 -12.93
N ALA A 509 -6.46 -27.57 -13.61
CA ALA A 509 -6.76 -27.60 -15.05
C ALA A 509 -5.95 -26.60 -15.91
N GLY A 510 -5.20 -25.69 -15.29
CA GLY A 510 -4.36 -24.66 -15.90
C GLY A 510 -3.01 -25.15 -16.45
N ALA A 511 -2.05 -24.24 -16.63
CA ALA A 511 -0.68 -24.56 -17.08
C ALA A 511 0.10 -25.45 -16.08
N MET A 512 1.17 -26.11 -16.56
CA MET A 512 1.99 -27.07 -15.80
C MET A 512 3.46 -26.62 -15.58
N SER A 513 3.81 -25.37 -15.90
CA SER A 513 5.19 -24.87 -15.80
C SER A 513 5.20 -23.34 -15.69
N LEU A 514 6.30 -22.78 -15.19
CA LEU A 514 6.28 -21.66 -14.24
C LEU A 514 6.86 -20.32 -14.74
N ASN A 515 7.26 -20.22 -16.01
CA ASN A 515 7.76 -18.94 -16.53
C ASN A 515 6.62 -17.91 -16.62
N ASP A 516 6.82 -16.74 -16.01
CA ASP A 516 5.95 -15.56 -16.04
C ASP A 516 4.57 -15.71 -15.37
N LEU A 517 4.43 -16.56 -14.33
CA LEU A 517 3.25 -16.59 -13.45
C LEU A 517 3.45 -15.71 -12.20
N PRO A 518 2.40 -15.06 -11.65
CA PRO A 518 2.50 -14.36 -10.37
C PRO A 518 2.65 -15.36 -9.21
N ARG A 519 3.31 -14.94 -8.11
CA ARG A 519 3.53 -15.77 -6.91
C ARG A 519 2.22 -16.20 -6.24
N SER A 520 1.22 -15.34 -6.22
CA SER A 520 -0.06 -15.55 -5.55
C SER A 520 -1.29 -15.32 -6.46
N ASP A 521 -2.45 -15.79 -6.01
CA ASP A 521 -3.74 -15.57 -6.69
C ASP A 521 -4.33 -14.17 -6.42
N GLN A 522 -5.61 -13.95 -6.75
CA GLN A 522 -6.29 -12.68 -6.50
C GLN A 522 -6.16 -12.19 -5.04
N ARG A 523 -6.11 -13.11 -4.09
CA ARG A 523 -6.12 -12.83 -2.65
C ARG A 523 -4.76 -12.39 -2.11
N ARG A 524 -3.72 -12.34 -2.95
CA ARG A 524 -2.31 -12.15 -2.58
C ARG A 524 -1.76 -13.29 -1.73
N PHE A 525 -0.51 -13.15 -1.29
CA PHE A 525 0.07 -13.96 -0.23
C PHE A 525 -0.90 -14.00 1.00
N PRO A 526 -1.14 -15.15 1.67
CA PRO A 526 -0.47 -16.46 1.57
C PRO A 526 -0.95 -17.38 0.43
N TYR A 527 -1.89 -16.94 -0.41
CA TYR A 527 -2.55 -17.82 -1.37
C TYR A 527 -1.70 -18.00 -2.64
N VAL A 528 -0.71 -18.90 -2.57
CA VAL A 528 0.19 -19.23 -3.67
C VAL A 528 -0.57 -19.60 -4.96
N ARG A 529 -0.05 -19.19 -6.12
CA ARG A 529 -0.75 -19.34 -7.41
C ARG A 529 -0.67 -20.76 -7.97
N VAL A 530 0.21 -21.63 -7.47
CA VAL A 530 0.27 -23.04 -7.85
C VAL A 530 0.27 -23.88 -6.59
N SER A 531 -0.80 -24.65 -6.36
CA SER A 531 -0.94 -25.54 -5.20
C SER A 531 -1.14 -26.99 -5.66
N GLY A 532 -0.54 -27.96 -4.96
CA GLY A 532 -0.58 -29.37 -5.37
C GLY A 532 0.14 -29.70 -6.69
N GLY A 533 0.90 -28.76 -7.27
CA GLY A 533 1.73 -28.97 -8.46
C GLY A 533 1.08 -28.67 -9.81
N ARG A 534 -0.18 -28.21 -9.86
CA ARG A 534 -0.79 -27.69 -11.10
C ARG A 534 -1.85 -26.63 -10.83
N LEU A 535 -1.68 -25.49 -11.50
CA LEU A 535 -2.53 -24.31 -11.48
C LEU A 535 -4.02 -24.61 -11.77
N ASP A 536 -4.93 -23.98 -11.03
CA ASP A 536 -6.37 -23.87 -11.32
C ASP A 536 -6.65 -22.78 -12.37
N MET A 537 -7.65 -22.97 -13.24
CA MET A 537 -8.11 -21.88 -14.10
C MET A 537 -8.94 -20.87 -13.30
N GLY A 538 -8.75 -19.58 -13.56
CA GLY A 538 -9.47 -18.48 -12.91
C GLY A 538 -8.56 -17.60 -12.05
N ALA A 539 -9.18 -16.73 -11.25
CA ALA A 539 -8.52 -15.79 -10.36
C ALA A 539 -8.11 -16.38 -8.99
N ILE A 540 -8.49 -17.63 -8.69
CA ILE A 540 -8.28 -18.31 -7.40
C ILE A 540 -7.59 -19.65 -7.62
N GLU A 541 -6.69 -20.00 -6.71
CA GLU A 541 -6.14 -21.35 -6.52
C GLU A 541 -6.77 -22.04 -5.29
N VAL A 542 -7.23 -23.28 -5.43
CA VAL A 542 -7.61 -24.13 -4.31
C VAL A 542 -6.35 -24.63 -3.61
N GLN A 543 -6.09 -24.11 -2.41
CA GLN A 543 -4.91 -24.46 -1.62
C GLN A 543 -4.96 -25.91 -1.14
N ALA A 544 -3.83 -26.61 -1.27
CA ALA A 544 -3.67 -27.98 -0.79
C ALA A 544 -3.64 -28.05 0.74
N THR A 545 -4.24 -29.09 1.31
CA THR A 545 -4.11 -29.38 2.75
C THR A 545 -2.79 -30.12 3.00
N PRO A 546 -1.97 -29.73 4.00
CA PRO A 546 -0.69 -30.38 4.27
C PRO A 546 -0.81 -31.87 4.58
N ALA A 547 0.18 -32.64 4.15
CA ALA A 547 0.34 -34.02 4.59
C ALA A 547 0.98 -34.03 5.98
N GLY A 548 0.26 -34.51 6.99
CA GLY A 548 0.64 -34.36 8.40
C GLY A 548 2.01 -34.96 8.76
N SER A 549 2.91 -34.11 9.25
CA SER A 549 4.15 -34.48 9.94
C SER A 549 3.88 -35.12 11.32
N SER A 550 4.92 -35.69 11.93
CA SER A 550 4.91 -36.14 13.34
C SER A 550 5.53 -35.15 14.31
N ALA A 551 6.16 -34.07 13.82
CA ALA A 551 6.62 -32.95 14.63
C ALA A 551 5.47 -31.95 14.91
N ALA A 552 5.63 -31.08 15.92
CA ALA A 552 4.64 -30.05 16.21
C ALA A 552 4.67 -28.95 15.14
N ALA A 553 3.52 -28.36 14.78
CA ALA A 553 3.53 -27.24 13.82
C ALA A 553 4.25 -26.02 14.41
N ALA A 554 5.15 -25.42 13.64
CA ALA A 554 5.79 -24.16 14.04
C ALA A 554 4.76 -23.03 14.15
N SER A 555 4.90 -22.21 15.20
CA SER A 555 3.97 -21.15 15.59
C SER A 555 4.71 -19.99 16.29
N SER A 556 4.04 -18.87 16.50
CA SER A 556 4.57 -17.67 17.18
C SER A 556 5.04 -17.92 18.63
N VAL A 557 4.67 -19.05 19.23
CA VAL A 557 5.11 -19.48 20.57
C VAL A 557 6.28 -20.46 20.55
N SER A 558 6.61 -21.08 19.41
CA SER A 558 7.67 -22.09 19.29
C SER A 558 8.86 -21.63 18.44
N LEU A 559 8.64 -20.82 17.42
CA LEU A 559 9.65 -20.35 16.47
C LEU A 559 9.82 -18.83 16.60
N LYS A 560 11.07 -18.36 16.67
CA LYS A 560 11.43 -16.95 16.86
C LYS A 560 12.54 -16.54 15.92
N ILE A 561 12.56 -15.27 15.51
CA ILE A 561 13.73 -14.65 14.90
C ILE A 561 14.76 -14.45 16.01
N SER A 562 16.02 -14.81 15.79
CA SER A 562 17.13 -14.66 16.75
C SER A 562 18.19 -13.65 16.30
N GLU A 563 18.47 -13.57 15.00
CA GLU A 563 19.52 -12.70 14.44
C GLU A 563 19.15 -12.21 13.03
N VAL A 564 19.52 -10.98 12.69
CA VAL A 564 19.39 -10.42 11.33
C VAL A 564 20.67 -9.66 10.93
N ASN A 565 21.20 -9.99 9.76
CA ASN A 565 22.26 -9.26 9.08
C ASN A 565 21.70 -8.63 7.80
N TYR A 566 21.27 -7.37 7.87
CA TYR A 566 20.57 -6.66 6.78
C TYR A 566 21.47 -5.72 5.95
N ASN A 567 22.68 -5.45 6.42
CA ASN A 567 23.68 -4.60 5.74
C ASN A 567 25.09 -5.08 6.15
N PRO A 568 25.64 -6.12 5.49
CA PRO A 568 26.80 -6.83 6.00
C PRO A 568 28.11 -6.04 5.95
N GLY A 569 29.06 -6.42 6.81
CA GLY A 569 30.43 -5.91 6.77
C GLY A 569 31.11 -6.15 5.41
N ALA A 570 31.82 -5.12 4.94
CA ALA A 570 32.45 -5.08 3.62
C ALA A 570 33.36 -6.30 3.35
N PRO A 571 33.31 -6.90 2.14
CA PRO A 571 33.97 -8.17 1.86
C PRO A 571 35.50 -8.12 1.93
N SER A 572 36.06 -9.20 2.46
CA SER A 572 37.50 -9.42 2.54
C SER A 572 38.10 -9.61 1.14
N PRO A 573 39.42 -9.41 0.94
CA PRO A 573 40.06 -9.61 -0.36
C PRO A 573 39.86 -11.01 -0.96
N ALA A 574 39.68 -12.04 -0.13
CA ALA A 574 39.43 -13.40 -0.59
C ALA A 574 37.97 -13.62 -1.06
N GLU A 575 37.02 -12.92 -0.46
CA GLU A 575 35.60 -12.93 -0.86
C GLU A 575 35.41 -12.14 -2.17
N VAL A 576 36.09 -11.00 -2.31
CA VAL A 576 36.13 -10.22 -3.56
C VAL A 576 36.84 -10.97 -4.68
N ASP A 577 37.94 -11.68 -4.40
CA ASP A 577 38.61 -12.56 -5.38
C ASP A 577 37.75 -13.79 -5.77
N ALA A 578 36.80 -14.20 -4.92
CA ALA A 578 35.82 -15.25 -5.23
C ALA A 578 34.61 -14.71 -6.03
N GLY A 579 34.29 -13.42 -5.90
CA GLY A 579 33.29 -12.71 -6.69
C GLY A 579 32.13 -12.09 -5.90
N PHE A 580 32.15 -12.14 -4.57
CA PHE A 580 31.05 -11.71 -3.70
C PHE A 580 31.10 -10.21 -3.34
N ALA A 581 29.93 -9.60 -3.20
CA ALA A 581 29.68 -8.24 -2.70
C ALA A 581 29.51 -8.23 -1.16
N ALA A 582 28.93 -7.18 -0.58
CA ALA A 582 28.57 -7.18 0.84
C ALA A 582 27.23 -7.93 1.06
N ASP A 583 26.27 -7.60 0.20
CA ASP A 583 24.88 -8.05 0.18
C ASP A 583 24.75 -9.59 0.12
N ASP A 584 25.68 -10.28 -0.57
CA ASP A 584 25.81 -11.76 -0.59
C ASP A 584 25.93 -12.42 0.80
N PHE A 585 26.25 -11.65 1.86
CA PHE A 585 26.40 -12.15 3.22
C PHE A 585 25.21 -11.79 4.14
N GLU A 586 24.10 -11.32 3.57
CA GLU A 586 22.84 -11.11 4.29
C GLU A 586 22.24 -12.44 4.76
N PHE A 587 21.69 -12.44 5.98
CA PHE A 587 21.00 -13.60 6.53
C PHE A 587 19.95 -13.22 7.59
N ILE A 588 19.00 -14.13 7.81
CA ILE A 588 18.07 -14.10 8.94
C ILE A 588 18.11 -15.47 9.62
N GLU A 589 18.30 -15.49 10.94
CA GLU A 589 18.27 -16.70 11.75
C GLU A 589 16.95 -16.85 12.50
N LEU A 590 16.41 -18.06 12.52
CA LEU A 590 15.30 -18.48 13.37
C LEU A 590 15.74 -19.53 14.41
N THR A 591 15.21 -19.46 15.62
CA THR A 591 15.44 -20.40 16.73
C THR A 591 14.14 -21.08 17.16
N ASN A 592 14.17 -22.41 17.36
CA ASN A 592 13.11 -23.13 18.06
C ASN A 592 13.28 -22.98 19.59
N ILE A 593 12.42 -22.17 20.22
CA ILE A 593 12.42 -21.91 21.67
C ILE A 593 11.57 -22.92 22.47
N SER A 594 10.93 -23.89 21.81
CA SER A 594 10.10 -24.90 22.47
C SER A 594 10.89 -26.15 22.89
N SER A 595 10.30 -26.95 23.77
CA SER A 595 10.86 -28.23 24.24
C SER A 595 10.60 -29.42 23.30
N GLU A 596 9.93 -29.21 22.16
CA GLU A 596 9.61 -30.26 21.17
C GLU A 596 10.20 -29.91 19.78
N ALA A 597 10.39 -30.92 18.94
CA ALA A 597 10.82 -30.69 17.55
C ALA A 597 9.63 -30.14 16.74
N ILE A 598 9.90 -29.12 15.91
CA ILE A 598 8.88 -28.43 15.12
C ILE A 598 9.06 -28.67 13.62
N ASP A 599 7.93 -28.83 12.94
CA ASP A 599 7.80 -28.92 11.49
C ASP A 599 7.88 -27.51 10.89
N LEU A 600 8.86 -27.30 10.00
CA LEU A 600 9.02 -26.09 9.22
C LEU A 600 8.41 -26.21 7.81
N SER A 601 7.89 -27.38 7.41
CA SER A 601 7.39 -27.59 6.03
C SER A 601 6.23 -26.68 5.61
N GLN A 602 5.57 -26.00 6.55
CA GLN A 602 4.54 -24.99 6.29
C GLN A 602 4.99 -23.56 6.63
N VAL A 603 6.26 -23.35 7.00
CA VAL A 603 6.82 -22.04 7.33
C VAL A 603 7.41 -21.39 6.07
N ALA A 604 7.26 -20.08 5.98
CA ALA A 604 7.94 -19.28 4.97
C ALA A 604 8.41 -17.92 5.54
N PHE A 605 9.49 -17.39 4.99
CA PHE A 605 9.70 -15.94 4.90
C PHE A 605 8.90 -15.42 3.73
N VAL A 606 8.20 -14.30 3.95
CA VAL A 606 7.11 -13.89 3.06
C VAL A 606 7.13 -12.39 2.84
N LYS A 607 7.10 -11.98 1.56
CA LYS A 607 6.97 -10.58 1.18
C LYS A 607 5.57 -10.06 1.48
N VAL A 608 5.51 -8.90 2.12
CA VAL A 608 4.25 -8.22 2.48
C VAL A 608 4.11 -6.92 1.68
N PRO A 609 2.97 -6.67 1.02
CA PRO A 609 2.72 -5.42 0.31
C PRO A 609 2.52 -4.26 1.30
N VAL A 610 3.56 -3.44 1.50
CA VAL A 610 3.59 -2.33 2.46
C VAL A 610 3.28 -0.99 1.79
N PRO A 611 2.50 -0.08 2.44
CA PRO A 611 2.39 1.31 2.04
C PRO A 611 3.73 2.07 2.18
N VAL A 612 4.33 2.49 1.06
CA VAL A 612 5.54 3.33 1.06
C VAL A 612 5.41 4.42 0.01
N GLY A 613 5.56 5.70 0.39
CA GLY A 613 5.62 6.83 -0.55
C GLY A 613 4.43 7.02 -1.51
N GLY A 614 3.32 6.32 -1.29
CA GLY A 614 2.15 6.28 -2.21
C GLY A 614 2.11 5.06 -3.14
N VAL A 615 3.18 4.26 -3.23
CA VAL A 615 3.20 2.96 -3.92
C VAL A 615 3.02 1.80 -2.93
N ILE A 616 2.68 0.61 -3.43
CA ILE A 616 2.87 -0.65 -2.70
C ILE A 616 4.28 -1.14 -3.03
N GLU A 617 5.06 -1.45 -1.99
CA GLU A 617 6.34 -2.14 -2.09
C GLU A 617 6.23 -3.48 -1.36
N ASP A 618 6.57 -4.57 -2.03
CA ASP A 618 6.56 -5.92 -1.45
C ASP A 618 7.82 -6.12 -0.60
N GLN A 619 7.75 -5.71 0.67
CA GLN A 619 8.87 -5.70 1.63
C GLN A 619 9.12 -7.06 2.28
N GLY A 620 10.37 -7.34 2.63
CA GLY A 620 10.88 -8.61 3.14
C GLY A 620 11.50 -9.48 2.04
N VAL A 621 11.70 -10.77 2.31
CA VAL A 621 12.23 -11.76 1.35
C VAL A 621 11.26 -12.94 1.25
N ASP A 622 11.18 -13.60 0.09
CA ASP A 622 10.35 -14.79 -0.10
C ASP A 622 11.21 -16.07 -0.08
N PHE A 623 10.94 -16.98 0.86
CA PHE A 623 11.54 -18.31 0.97
C PHE A 623 10.57 -19.29 1.65
N GLU A 624 10.21 -20.39 0.99
CA GLU A 624 9.40 -21.46 1.59
C GLU A 624 10.31 -22.59 2.11
N PHE A 625 10.24 -22.90 3.41
CA PHE A 625 11.04 -23.99 4.00
C PHE A 625 10.70 -25.37 3.41
N ALA A 626 9.55 -25.51 2.75
CA ALA A 626 9.15 -26.70 1.98
C ALA A 626 10.12 -27.05 0.84
N ASP A 627 10.71 -26.04 0.18
CA ASP A 627 11.70 -26.21 -0.88
C ASP A 627 13.15 -26.26 -0.32
N GLY A 628 13.32 -25.97 0.96
CA GLY A 628 14.61 -25.94 1.66
C GLY A 628 15.16 -27.31 2.05
N VAL A 629 16.44 -27.34 2.43
CA VAL A 629 17.14 -28.56 2.89
C VAL A 629 16.93 -28.87 4.39
N ILE A 630 16.31 -27.97 5.15
CA ILE A 630 15.95 -28.15 6.57
C ILE A 630 14.45 -27.89 6.73
N THR A 631 13.69 -28.96 7.01
CA THR A 631 12.21 -28.95 7.16
C THR A 631 11.73 -29.31 8.57
N GLU A 632 12.63 -29.65 9.49
CA GLU A 632 12.33 -29.94 10.90
C GLU A 632 13.42 -29.30 11.78
N LEU A 633 13.04 -28.68 12.89
CA LEU A 633 13.96 -27.98 13.80
C LEU A 633 13.85 -28.50 15.23
N ALA A 634 14.95 -29.02 15.77
CA ALA A 634 15.03 -29.59 17.11
C ALA A 634 14.91 -28.52 18.22
N PRO A 635 14.56 -28.90 19.46
CA PRO A 635 14.53 -27.98 20.62
C PRO A 635 15.86 -27.22 20.79
N GLY A 636 15.79 -25.89 20.89
CA GLY A 636 16.96 -25.02 21.06
C GLY A 636 17.90 -24.93 19.86
N ALA A 637 17.55 -25.53 18.71
CA ALA A 637 18.34 -25.42 17.49
C ALA A 637 17.96 -24.15 16.69
N THR A 638 18.94 -23.64 15.94
CA THR A 638 18.76 -22.50 15.03
C THR A 638 18.83 -22.94 13.57
N VAL A 639 18.29 -22.10 12.67
CA VAL A 639 18.29 -22.29 11.22
C VAL A 639 18.40 -20.95 10.51
N LEU A 640 19.20 -20.87 9.45
CA LEU A 640 19.38 -19.66 8.65
C LEU A 640 18.67 -19.77 7.31
N VAL A 641 18.17 -18.62 6.82
CA VAL A 641 17.96 -18.37 5.40
C VAL A 641 18.87 -17.21 5.01
N VAL A 642 19.42 -17.24 3.80
CA VAL A 642 20.54 -16.38 3.37
C VAL A 642 20.31 -15.83 1.96
N GLU A 643 21.05 -14.79 1.57
CA GLU A 643 21.12 -14.36 0.16
C GLU A 643 21.95 -15.37 -0.68
N ASN A 644 23.13 -15.78 -0.19
CA ASN A 644 24.05 -16.65 -0.96
C ASN A 644 24.77 -17.68 -0.07
N MET A 645 24.54 -18.98 -0.31
CA MET A 645 25.09 -20.07 0.51
C MET A 645 26.60 -20.28 0.30
N ASP A 646 27.10 -20.12 -0.94
CA ASP A 646 28.54 -20.25 -1.24
C ASP A 646 29.33 -19.09 -0.60
N ALA A 647 28.75 -17.88 -0.54
CA ALA A 647 29.32 -16.74 0.15
C ALA A 647 29.37 -16.99 1.67
N MET A 648 28.22 -17.31 2.29
CA MET A 648 28.14 -17.61 3.72
C MET A 648 29.11 -18.73 4.14
N GLN A 649 29.25 -19.79 3.33
CA GLN A 649 30.22 -20.86 3.58
C GLN A 649 31.69 -20.40 3.46
N LEU A 650 32.00 -19.37 2.66
CA LEU A 650 33.35 -18.81 2.57
C LEU A 650 33.72 -17.93 3.78
N ARG A 651 32.77 -17.13 4.29
CA ARG A 651 32.98 -16.22 5.43
C ARG A 651 33.01 -16.94 6.78
N TYR A 652 31.96 -17.70 7.07
CA TYR A 652 31.75 -18.33 8.38
C TYR A 652 32.27 -19.77 8.42
N GLY A 653 32.55 -20.36 7.25
CA GLY A 653 33.04 -21.73 7.12
C GLY A 653 31.92 -22.75 6.90
N ALA A 654 32.31 -24.03 6.79
CA ALA A 654 31.38 -25.12 6.53
C ALA A 654 30.74 -25.63 7.83
N GLY A 655 29.41 -25.71 7.85
CA GLY A 655 28.65 -26.34 8.94
C GLY A 655 27.46 -25.55 9.49
N LEU A 656 27.22 -24.31 9.01
CA LEU A 656 26.03 -23.53 9.39
C LEU A 656 24.73 -24.26 9.02
N PRO A 657 23.67 -24.18 9.85
CA PRO A 657 22.36 -24.77 9.57
C PRO A 657 21.54 -23.91 8.58
N MET A 658 22.04 -23.74 7.36
CA MET A 658 21.36 -23.01 6.29
C MET A 658 20.26 -23.87 5.64
N ALA A 659 19.01 -23.40 5.63
CA ALA A 659 17.88 -24.06 4.98
C ALA A 659 17.85 -23.83 3.46
N GLY A 660 18.35 -22.69 2.98
CA GLY A 660 18.40 -22.34 1.57
C GLY A 660 18.65 -20.85 1.31
N GLU A 661 18.67 -20.50 0.03
CA GLU A 661 18.76 -19.13 -0.48
C GLU A 661 17.35 -18.56 -0.67
N TRP A 662 17.10 -17.32 -0.23
CA TRP A 662 15.81 -16.66 -0.43
C TRP A 662 15.68 -16.04 -1.82
N SER A 663 14.56 -15.35 -2.07
CA SER A 663 14.38 -14.57 -3.29
C SER A 663 13.87 -13.16 -3.01
N GLY A 664 14.67 -12.18 -3.42
CA GLY A 664 14.51 -10.78 -3.06
C GLY A 664 15.89 -10.15 -2.92
N GLN A 665 16.02 -9.32 -1.90
CA GLN A 665 17.22 -8.76 -1.26
C GLN A 665 16.68 -8.03 0.00
N LEU A 666 17.49 -7.75 1.02
CA LEU A 666 17.05 -6.85 2.07
C LEU A 666 17.30 -5.38 1.71
N SER A 667 16.58 -4.50 2.42
CA SER A 667 16.74 -3.05 2.35
C SER A 667 17.77 -2.55 3.37
N ASN A 668 18.90 -2.07 2.88
CA ASN A 668 19.89 -1.36 3.72
C ASN A 668 19.31 -0.14 4.45
N ASP A 669 18.17 0.43 4.00
CA ASP A 669 17.51 1.57 4.64
C ASP A 669 16.49 1.19 5.73
N GLY A 670 16.06 -0.09 5.82
CA GLY A 670 15.07 -0.59 6.78
C GLY A 670 13.75 -1.04 6.14
N GLU A 671 13.27 -2.24 6.46
CA GLU A 671 11.99 -2.76 5.94
C GLU A 671 11.26 -3.72 6.89
N LEU A 672 10.07 -4.18 6.48
CA LEU A 672 9.24 -5.14 7.19
C LEU A 672 9.62 -6.60 6.84
N ILE A 673 10.21 -7.33 7.79
CA ILE A 673 10.42 -8.79 7.69
C ILE A 673 9.18 -9.50 8.24
N THR A 674 8.71 -10.54 7.54
CA THR A 674 7.59 -11.40 7.98
C THR A 674 7.94 -12.87 7.83
N VAL A 675 7.64 -13.65 8.88
CA VAL A 675 7.69 -15.11 8.92
C VAL A 675 6.29 -15.62 9.27
N ALA A 676 5.78 -16.57 8.50
CA ALA A 676 4.44 -17.10 8.70
C ALA A 676 4.36 -18.62 8.53
N SER A 677 3.41 -19.24 9.23
CA SER A 677 2.89 -20.56 8.90
C SER A 677 1.76 -20.42 7.90
N LEU A 678 1.79 -21.20 6.82
CA LEU A 678 0.84 -21.13 5.71
C LEU A 678 -0.41 -22.01 5.94
N ALA A 679 -0.32 -23.02 6.80
CA ALA A 679 -1.37 -24.02 7.03
C ALA A 679 -1.15 -24.78 8.36
N PRO A 680 -2.20 -25.36 9.00
CA PRO A 680 -3.58 -25.52 8.52
C PRO A 680 -4.43 -24.25 8.60
N GLU A 681 -4.03 -23.28 9.41
CA GLU A 681 -4.51 -21.90 9.40
C GLU A 681 -3.31 -20.98 9.21
N TYR A 682 -3.51 -19.79 8.63
CA TYR A 682 -2.42 -18.83 8.42
C TYR A 682 -2.08 -18.11 9.74
N GLU A 683 -0.84 -18.28 10.22
CA GLU A 683 -0.33 -17.63 11.43
C GLU A 683 0.91 -16.80 11.12
N VAL A 684 0.90 -15.51 11.47
CA VAL A 684 2.13 -14.70 11.51
C VAL A 684 2.94 -15.12 12.74
N ILE A 685 4.00 -15.88 12.51
CA ILE A 685 4.93 -16.35 13.55
C ILE A 685 5.72 -15.18 14.12
N ALA A 686 6.23 -14.32 13.23
CA ALA A 686 6.88 -13.06 13.57
C ALA A 686 6.70 -12.06 12.43
N GLN A 687 6.46 -10.79 12.76
CA GLN A 687 6.51 -9.69 11.81
C GLN A 687 7.10 -8.47 12.52
N PHE A 688 8.10 -7.84 11.91
CA PHE A 688 8.74 -6.66 12.49
C PHE A 688 9.43 -5.78 11.46
N ARG A 689 9.57 -4.50 11.77
CA ARG A 689 10.41 -3.57 11.00
C ARG A 689 11.74 -3.39 11.70
N TYR A 690 12.85 -3.56 10.98
CA TYR A 690 14.16 -3.11 11.43
C TYR A 690 14.45 -1.71 10.88
N GLU A 691 15.28 -0.96 11.61
CA GLU A 691 15.67 0.41 11.26
C GLU A 691 17.19 0.54 11.43
N LYS A 692 17.90 0.97 10.37
CA LYS A 692 19.36 1.15 10.43
C LYS A 692 19.85 2.18 11.47
N THR A 693 18.93 2.99 12.00
CA THR A 693 19.22 4.01 13.02
C THR A 693 19.32 3.44 14.44
N TRP A 694 18.93 2.18 14.67
CA TRP A 694 18.99 1.55 16.00
C TRP A 694 20.43 1.37 16.49
N PHE A 695 21.30 0.75 15.69
CA PHE A 695 22.67 0.41 16.06
C PHE A 695 23.63 0.67 14.88
N PRO A 696 24.32 1.82 14.82
CA PRO A 696 25.22 2.15 13.70
C PRO A 696 26.30 1.09 13.33
N PRO A 697 26.80 0.21 14.23
CA PRO A 697 27.67 -0.90 13.85
C PRO A 697 27.03 -1.97 12.96
N THR A 698 25.69 -2.05 12.91
CA THR A 698 24.96 -3.03 12.07
C THR A 698 24.60 -2.49 10.69
N ASP A 699 24.87 -1.21 10.41
CA ASP A 699 24.64 -0.55 9.12
C ASP A 699 25.92 -0.58 8.27
N GLY A 700 26.29 -1.77 7.77
CA GLY A 700 27.52 -1.99 7.00
C GLY A 700 28.80 -1.94 7.85
N GLY A 701 28.66 -1.79 9.17
CA GLY A 701 29.76 -1.62 10.12
C GLY A 701 30.49 -2.92 10.49
N GLY A 702 29.88 -4.08 10.24
CA GLY A 702 30.45 -5.40 10.51
C GLY A 702 29.68 -6.25 11.54
N LYS A 703 28.78 -5.64 12.32
CA LYS A 703 27.94 -6.33 13.32
C LYS A 703 26.55 -6.67 12.78
N THR A 704 25.84 -7.54 13.49
CA THR A 704 24.46 -7.96 13.19
C THR A 704 23.51 -7.47 14.29
N LEU A 705 22.20 -7.52 14.02
CA LEU A 705 21.16 -7.32 15.03
C LEU A 705 20.87 -8.66 15.71
N GLU A 706 21.19 -8.80 16.99
CA GLU A 706 20.86 -9.98 17.81
C GLU A 706 19.66 -9.67 18.74
N VAL A 707 18.73 -10.61 18.90
CA VAL A 707 17.56 -10.44 19.77
C VAL A 707 17.95 -10.65 21.23
N ARG A 708 17.77 -9.61 22.05
CA ARG A 708 18.15 -9.61 23.48
C ARG A 708 17.31 -10.53 24.36
N ILE A 709 16.08 -10.86 23.95
CA ILE A 709 15.16 -11.75 24.67
C ILE A 709 14.37 -12.55 23.62
N LEU A 710 14.69 -13.82 23.39
CA LEU A 710 14.05 -14.59 22.29
C LEU A 710 12.52 -14.67 22.42
N ALA A 711 11.98 -14.67 23.64
CA ALA A 711 10.53 -14.71 23.89
C ALA A 711 9.84 -13.31 23.87
N ALA A 712 10.53 -12.26 23.42
CA ALA A 712 9.97 -10.93 23.21
C ALA A 712 8.74 -10.96 22.27
N THR A 713 7.77 -10.07 22.53
CA THR A 713 6.51 -9.99 21.78
C THR A 713 6.42 -8.80 20.83
N ASN A 714 7.35 -7.85 20.92
CA ASN A 714 7.49 -6.74 19.97
C ASN A 714 8.96 -6.65 19.54
N LEU A 715 9.22 -6.92 18.26
CA LEU A 715 10.55 -6.81 17.66
C LEU A 715 10.73 -5.50 16.87
N SER A 716 9.69 -4.68 16.66
CA SER A 716 9.77 -3.40 15.94
C SER A 716 10.28 -2.23 16.80
N VAL A 717 11.11 -2.52 17.81
CA VAL A 717 11.67 -1.54 18.76
C VAL A 717 13.10 -1.93 19.13
N SER A 718 14.02 -0.95 19.15
CA SER A 718 15.45 -1.19 19.38
C SER A 718 15.77 -1.83 20.73
N SER A 719 14.94 -1.66 21.76
CA SER A 719 15.13 -2.25 23.09
C SER A 719 15.12 -3.78 23.10
N SER A 720 14.49 -4.40 22.10
CA SER A 720 14.43 -5.85 21.92
C SER A 720 15.68 -6.43 21.24
N TRP A 721 16.59 -5.57 20.77
CA TRP A 721 17.79 -5.92 20.00
C TRP A 721 19.05 -5.32 20.62
N SER A 722 20.20 -5.84 20.22
CA SER A 722 21.54 -5.30 20.47
C SER A 722 22.40 -5.49 19.23
N GLU A 723 23.48 -4.71 19.11
CA GLU A 723 24.56 -5.12 18.21
C GLU A 723 25.23 -6.41 18.72
N SER A 724 25.60 -7.32 17.82
CA SER A 724 26.28 -8.58 18.14
C SER A 724 27.52 -8.41 19.02
N SER A 725 27.92 -9.41 19.80
CA SER A 725 29.21 -9.34 20.53
C SER A 725 30.39 -9.24 19.55
N ASP A 726 30.39 -10.11 18.55
CA ASP A 726 31.47 -10.35 17.60
C ASP A 726 31.22 -9.73 16.22
N GLU A 727 32.32 -9.54 15.47
CA GLU A 727 32.30 -9.11 14.07
C GLU A 727 31.78 -10.24 13.18
N GLY A 728 30.73 -9.97 12.40
CA GLY A 728 30.02 -10.94 11.59
C GLY A 728 28.82 -11.61 12.28
N GLY A 729 28.56 -11.31 13.56
CA GLY A 729 27.44 -11.89 14.31
C GLY A 729 27.74 -13.25 14.96
N SER A 730 26.68 -13.96 15.35
CA SER A 730 26.76 -15.32 15.91
C SER A 730 26.04 -16.42 15.09
N PRO A 731 26.02 -16.39 13.73
CA PRO A 731 25.14 -17.23 12.92
C PRO A 731 25.34 -18.73 13.16
N GLY A 732 24.23 -19.45 13.34
CA GLY A 732 24.22 -20.88 13.66
C GLY A 732 24.31 -21.17 15.16
N SER A 733 24.16 -20.15 16.00
CA SER A 733 24.16 -20.26 17.45
C SER A 733 23.40 -19.11 18.11
N VAL A 734 22.59 -19.43 19.13
CA VAL A 734 21.97 -18.40 19.97
C VAL A 734 23.06 -17.62 20.69
N SER A 735 23.02 -16.29 20.56
CA SER A 735 23.95 -15.36 21.23
C SER A 735 24.06 -15.61 22.73
N SER A 736 25.28 -15.54 23.26
CA SER A 736 25.54 -15.69 24.70
C SER A 736 25.03 -14.52 25.57
N GLU A 737 24.56 -13.44 24.95
CA GLU A 737 23.90 -12.32 25.65
C GLU A 737 22.37 -12.35 25.53
N ALA A 738 21.78 -13.38 24.89
CA ALA A 738 20.33 -13.56 24.80
C ALA A 738 19.73 -13.95 26.17
N LEU A 739 19.02 -13.00 26.77
CA LEU A 739 18.44 -13.12 28.11
C LEU A 739 17.22 -14.05 28.11
N VAL A 740 17.22 -15.06 29.00
CA VAL A 740 16.10 -15.98 29.22
C VAL A 740 15.25 -15.46 30.39
N TYR A 741 13.93 -15.35 30.23
CA TYR A 741 13.06 -14.87 31.32
C TYR A 741 13.24 -15.76 32.56
N GLY A 742 13.46 -15.17 33.73
CA GLY A 742 13.76 -15.92 34.94
C GLY A 742 15.24 -16.19 35.19
N ASP A 743 16.11 -16.07 34.19
CA ASP A 743 17.56 -16.19 34.36
C ASP A 743 18.16 -14.88 34.88
N SER A 744 18.40 -14.79 36.19
CA SER A 744 19.10 -13.66 36.83
C SER A 744 20.61 -13.91 37.01
N ASN A 745 21.16 -15.04 36.53
CA ASN A 745 22.58 -15.35 36.62
C ASN A 745 23.32 -15.31 35.27
N ASN A 746 22.57 -15.39 34.17
CA ASN A 746 22.97 -15.41 32.77
C ASN A 746 23.78 -16.67 32.38
N ASP A 747 23.29 -17.85 32.76
CA ASP A 747 23.81 -19.16 32.30
C ASP A 747 22.92 -19.86 31.25
N GLY A 748 21.82 -19.22 30.85
CA GLY A 748 20.86 -19.69 29.86
C GLY A 748 19.71 -20.51 30.44
N ARG A 749 19.49 -20.49 31.76
CA ARG A 749 18.47 -21.32 32.44
C ARG A 749 17.71 -20.53 33.50
N PHE A 750 16.45 -20.89 33.68
CA PHE A 750 15.64 -20.43 34.81
C PHE A 750 15.59 -21.51 35.89
N THR A 751 16.33 -21.34 36.98
CA THR A 751 16.50 -22.37 38.02
C THR A 751 16.19 -21.86 39.44
N SER A 752 16.29 -22.75 40.43
CA SER A 752 16.27 -22.36 41.85
C SER A 752 17.44 -21.45 42.25
N ALA A 753 18.58 -21.48 41.54
CA ALA A 753 19.69 -20.57 41.79
C ALA A 753 19.35 -19.13 41.40
N ASP A 754 18.61 -18.95 40.31
CA ASP A 754 18.19 -17.64 39.78
C ASP A 754 17.18 -16.99 40.70
N LEU A 755 16.14 -17.72 41.11
CA LEU A 755 15.21 -17.25 42.14
C LEU A 755 15.94 -16.84 43.42
N VAL A 756 16.98 -17.57 43.84
CA VAL A 756 17.80 -17.20 45.00
C VAL A 756 18.63 -15.93 44.76
N LEU A 757 19.03 -15.65 43.51
CA LEU A 757 19.74 -14.42 43.13
C LEU A 757 18.79 -13.23 43.02
N SER A 758 17.66 -13.35 42.32
CA SER A 758 16.62 -12.31 42.23
C SER A 758 16.08 -11.99 43.63
N PHE A 759 15.72 -13.00 44.44
CA PHE A 759 15.25 -12.76 45.80
C PHE A 759 16.36 -12.27 46.76
N GLY A 760 17.63 -12.58 46.49
CA GLY A 760 18.79 -12.18 47.29
C GLY A 760 19.35 -10.79 46.96
N ARG A 761 19.12 -10.29 45.74
CA ARG A 761 19.57 -8.98 45.25
C ARG A 761 18.43 -7.97 45.08
N GLY A 762 17.21 -8.46 44.89
CA GLY A 762 16.09 -7.72 44.35
C GLY A 762 15.71 -6.46 45.11
N LYS A 763 15.49 -5.39 44.35
CA LYS A 763 14.95 -4.12 44.84
C LYS A 763 13.43 -4.23 44.87
N TYR A 764 12.91 -4.92 45.88
CA TYR A 764 11.47 -5.08 46.11
C TYR A 764 10.80 -3.72 46.32
N VAL A 765 10.23 -3.15 45.28
CA VAL A 765 9.41 -1.93 45.37
C VAL A 765 7.98 -2.34 45.72
N VAL A 766 7.44 -1.75 46.78
CA VAL A 766 6.12 -2.11 47.33
C VAL A 766 5.01 -1.19 46.79
N ASP A 767 5.39 -0.15 46.04
CA ASP A 767 4.52 0.93 45.58
C ASP A 767 5.12 1.64 44.34
N PRO A 768 4.54 1.48 43.13
CA PRO A 768 5.03 2.14 41.92
C PRO A 768 4.75 3.65 41.88
N GLU A 769 3.99 4.22 42.83
CA GLU A 769 3.78 5.67 42.93
C GLU A 769 4.96 6.43 43.59
N GLN A 770 6.07 5.76 43.95
CA GLN A 770 7.26 6.40 44.55
C GLN A 770 8.39 6.68 43.53
N PRO A 771 8.59 7.94 43.09
CA PRO A 771 9.54 8.30 42.04
C PRO A 771 11.03 8.26 42.45
N ASP A 772 11.33 8.07 43.73
CA ASP A 772 12.69 7.96 44.27
C ASP A 772 13.17 6.49 44.41
N SER A 773 12.36 5.52 43.98
CA SER A 773 12.73 4.10 44.05
C SER A 773 13.87 3.78 43.06
N PRO A 774 14.96 3.13 43.50
CA PRO A 774 16.02 2.72 42.57
C PRO A 774 15.49 1.58 41.68
N SER A 775 15.52 1.79 40.36
CA SER A 775 15.10 0.78 39.38
C SER A 775 15.83 -0.55 39.61
N ALA A 776 15.10 -1.64 39.49
CA ALA A 776 15.64 -2.97 39.36
C ALA A 776 16.34 -3.15 38.01
N THR A 777 16.86 -4.36 37.78
CA THR A 777 17.47 -4.82 36.54
C THR A 777 17.19 -6.31 36.38
N TRP A 778 17.40 -6.88 35.20
CA TRP A 778 17.25 -8.31 34.91
C TRP A 778 17.93 -9.25 35.91
N ILE A 779 19.13 -8.88 36.35
CA ILE A 779 19.98 -9.61 37.30
C ILE A 779 19.50 -9.47 38.76
N GLU A 780 18.57 -8.54 39.00
CA GLU A 780 17.86 -8.29 40.26
C GLU A 780 16.38 -8.72 40.21
N GLY A 781 15.92 -9.29 39.09
CA GLY A 781 14.59 -9.91 38.91
C GLY A 781 13.59 -9.14 38.04
N ASP A 782 13.93 -7.94 37.56
CA ASP A 782 13.09 -7.16 36.63
C ASP A 782 13.17 -7.77 35.23
N TRP A 783 12.18 -8.59 34.92
CA TRP A 783 12.11 -9.48 33.76
C TRP A 783 11.09 -9.04 32.72
N ASP A 784 10.21 -8.08 33.00
CA ASP A 784 9.44 -7.39 31.96
C ASP A 784 10.09 -6.08 31.46
N MET A 785 11.13 -5.60 32.14
CA MET A 785 11.87 -4.35 31.87
C MET A 785 11.04 -3.07 32.12
N ASP A 786 10.00 -3.11 32.98
CA ASP A 786 9.33 -1.90 33.49
C ASP A 786 10.17 -1.13 34.52
N GLY A 787 11.21 -1.78 35.07
CA GLY A 787 12.15 -1.21 36.05
C GLY A 787 11.86 -1.58 37.51
N TYR A 788 10.89 -2.44 37.79
CA TYR A 788 10.51 -2.89 39.13
C TYR A 788 10.52 -4.41 39.24
N PHE A 789 11.19 -4.98 40.25
CA PHE A 789 11.03 -6.42 40.52
C PHE A 789 9.74 -6.66 41.33
N THR A 790 8.72 -7.21 40.68
CA THR A 790 7.37 -7.41 41.20
C THR A 790 6.93 -8.89 41.16
N SER A 791 5.66 -9.15 41.48
CA SER A 791 5.03 -10.44 41.20
C SER A 791 4.67 -10.65 39.72
N HIS A 792 4.69 -9.60 38.88
CA HIS A 792 4.43 -9.73 37.45
C HIS A 792 5.58 -10.48 36.78
N ASP A 793 6.82 -10.09 37.08
CA ASP A 793 8.06 -10.72 36.63
C ASP A 793 8.11 -12.21 36.94
N LEU A 794 7.82 -12.58 38.19
CA LEU A 794 7.77 -13.97 38.62
C LEU A 794 6.76 -14.77 37.79
N VAL A 795 5.56 -14.21 37.58
CA VAL A 795 4.52 -14.83 36.75
C VAL A 795 4.96 -14.91 35.29
N LEU A 796 5.63 -13.88 34.77
CA LEU A 796 6.11 -13.83 33.39
C LEU A 796 7.22 -14.86 33.15
N ALA A 797 8.20 -14.99 34.04
CA ALA A 797 9.24 -16.02 33.97
C ALA A 797 8.65 -17.44 33.97
N PHE A 798 7.72 -17.75 34.88
CA PHE A 798 7.01 -19.03 34.90
C PHE A 798 6.01 -19.22 33.73
N GLN A 799 5.74 -18.19 32.91
CA GLN A 799 4.94 -18.28 31.69
C GLN A 799 5.78 -18.30 30.39
N ARG A 800 7.00 -17.77 30.41
CA ARG A 800 7.84 -17.54 29.22
C ARG A 800 9.09 -18.41 29.16
N SER A 801 9.44 -19.10 30.25
CA SER A 801 10.59 -20.00 30.29
C SER A 801 10.30 -21.29 31.05
N VAL A 802 11.07 -22.33 30.73
CA VAL A 802 11.01 -23.61 31.42
C VAL A 802 11.82 -23.50 32.71
N TYR A 803 11.14 -23.69 33.84
CA TYR A 803 11.82 -23.76 35.15
C TYR A 803 12.46 -25.14 35.34
N GLU A 804 13.80 -25.16 35.44
CA GLU A 804 14.60 -26.37 35.65
C GLU A 804 15.17 -26.42 37.08
N ASP A 805 14.82 -27.47 37.83
CA ASP A 805 15.36 -27.74 39.18
C ASP A 805 15.87 -29.19 39.22
N THR A 806 17.10 -29.41 39.71
CA THR A 806 17.87 -30.67 39.55
C THR A 806 18.08 -31.46 40.84
#